data_AF-A0A2V7NRH3-F1
#
_entry.id   AF-A0A2V7NRH3-F1
#
_cell.length_a   1.000
_cell.length_b   1.000
_cell.length_c   1.000
_cell.angle_alpha   90.00
_cell.angle_beta   90.00
_cell.angle_gamma   90.00
#
_symmetry.space_group_name_H-M   'P 1'
#
loop_
_entity.id
_entity.type
_entity.pdbx_description
1 polymer ?
#
loop_
_entity_poly.entity_id
_entity_poly.type
_entity_poly.pdbx_seq_one_letter_code
_entity_poly.pdbx_strand_id
1 'polypeptide(L)'
;MMPRAPVALLAAGLLAAPLSLAGQQRRHTGQTPAPRPRRAPASVARVPTPKSVLGFEPGEDRRLADWPALLRYYQALAKTSDRVRYRELGKSTLGAPFVALLISSPQNLKSLDRYRQLNARLADPRTIRNNREAQEALRDGRAIVLITSGIHSNEVGGHLTPAMLAYRLASDTTAATRTILDNVILLLVPSLNPDGVSIVTRWYNRTLGTPAEGTDPPELYHHYTGHDNNRDWYAFTQVETQLVVDSLHNVWHPEIVHDIHQQDSDGSRLFLPPYLDPVEPNVDPLLVDGVNALGASVAWQLAGEGKTGIAINAIYDAWTPARAYQHYHGGVRILSEAASANLASPIEVPFDHLATRARGFNPRERSWNFTNPWPGGRWTLRDIVGYQTDAAYALLENAARYRDVWLANFLTVESRAVRGWRGWPYAYVIPRQPRDTVGLTTLLGILRRGQVEIRTALHPITLGGQRYAAGSYVVVLRQPYAAFAKTLLEPQHYPDLRLYPGGPPLPPYDVTAHTLPLLMGVAAVPARDSLRIGLSTPIEPPAATPGSAGVAGADGPRVGLYRSYDAAIDEGWTRWVFDTWRVPYVSVVDSEVRAGKLAERFDVVVLPDQSPDELLTGLPRAYPAPYPGGLGDDGVKALRQFVQDGGTLVALNDASRFAATQLLLPVRNVLEGVADDEFYAPGSIFRLELDTGHPVARGMPAQSIAWYEGGPAFEVLDSSAARVIGRYPADADKVLLSGWVLHPERVAGRAALVEVKRGAGRVVLFGFRPQYRGQSIATYPLLFNSLQVSAR
;
A
#
# COMPACT_ATOMS: atom_id res chain seq x y z
N MET A 1 57.28 2.37 -22.53
CA MET A 1 57.56 2.13 -23.96
C MET A 1 56.23 1.98 -24.70
N MET A 2 55.79 3.06 -25.31
CA MET A 2 54.90 3.11 -26.48
C MET A 2 55.76 3.68 -27.64
N PRO A 3 55.36 3.74 -28.93
CA PRO A 3 54.07 3.41 -29.56
C PRO A 3 54.14 2.81 -31.01
N ARG A 4 52.95 2.61 -31.61
CA ARG A 4 52.52 2.97 -33.01
C ARG A 4 52.84 2.09 -34.24
N ALA A 5 51.76 1.71 -34.94
CA ALA A 5 51.65 1.43 -36.39
C ALA A 5 51.78 2.72 -37.24
N PRO A 6 52.00 2.65 -38.58
CA PRO A 6 50.92 2.81 -39.59
C PRO A 6 51.13 1.99 -40.92
N VAL A 7 50.12 1.51 -41.69
CA VAL A 7 49.15 2.10 -42.67
C VAL A 7 49.67 2.31 -44.13
N ALA A 8 48.80 1.89 -45.10
CA ALA A 8 48.59 2.32 -46.51
C ALA A 8 49.41 1.69 -47.65
N LEU A 9 48.96 1.60 -48.92
CA LEU A 9 47.69 1.46 -49.69
C LEU A 9 48.07 1.60 -51.19
N LEU A 10 47.15 1.23 -52.10
CA LEU A 10 47.06 1.50 -53.56
C LEU A 10 47.74 0.49 -54.53
N ALA A 11 47.27 0.25 -55.77
CA ALA A 11 46.01 0.36 -56.51
C ALA A 11 46.29 -0.01 -58.00
N ALA A 12 45.22 -0.14 -58.81
CA ALA A 12 45.15 -0.27 -60.28
C ALA A 12 45.34 -1.69 -60.85
N GLY A 13 44.52 -2.22 -61.77
CA GLY A 13 43.46 -1.69 -62.64
C GLY A 13 43.67 -2.21 -64.06
N LEU A 14 42.64 -2.77 -64.74
CA LEU A 14 42.29 -2.54 -66.16
C LEU A 14 41.28 -3.55 -66.74
N LEU A 15 40.46 -3.00 -67.65
CA LEU A 15 39.34 -3.55 -68.43
C LEU A 15 39.81 -4.35 -69.67
N ALA A 16 38.96 -5.25 -70.18
CA ALA A 16 38.30 -5.16 -71.51
C ALA A 16 37.77 -6.52 -72.03
N ALA A 17 36.60 -6.46 -72.69
CA ALA A 17 35.84 -7.52 -73.38
C ALA A 17 36.39 -7.75 -74.83
N PRO A 18 35.68 -8.35 -75.83
CA PRO A 18 34.47 -9.19 -75.86
C PRO A 18 34.63 -10.45 -76.76
N LEU A 19 33.60 -11.28 -76.91
CA LEU A 19 33.35 -12.07 -78.14
C LEU A 19 31.87 -12.44 -78.23
N SER A 20 31.25 -12.01 -79.32
CA SER A 20 29.91 -12.38 -79.79
C SER A 20 30.04 -13.44 -80.90
N LEU A 21 29.06 -14.34 -81.03
CA LEU A 21 28.53 -14.82 -82.30
C LEU A 21 27.27 -15.68 -82.10
N ALA A 22 26.40 -15.58 -83.10
CA ALA A 22 24.99 -15.92 -83.12
C ALA A 22 24.68 -17.42 -83.30
N GLY A 23 23.43 -17.82 -82.99
CA GLY A 23 22.94 -19.16 -83.30
C GLY A 23 21.46 -19.44 -82.97
N GLN A 24 20.58 -19.02 -83.88
CA GLN A 24 19.29 -19.63 -84.25
C GLN A 24 18.11 -19.75 -83.24
N GLN A 25 17.03 -19.08 -83.63
CA GLN A 25 15.67 -19.24 -83.16
C GLN A 25 15.10 -20.65 -83.43
N ARG A 26 14.51 -21.27 -82.41
CA ARG A 26 13.34 -22.15 -82.57
C ARG A 26 12.23 -21.67 -81.63
N ARG A 27 11.09 -21.29 -82.22
CA ARG A 27 9.86 -20.98 -81.50
C ARG A 27 9.27 -22.28 -80.95
N HIS A 28 9.26 -22.43 -79.64
CA HIS A 28 8.34 -23.33 -78.93
C HIS A 28 7.35 -22.48 -78.15
N THR A 29 6.10 -22.49 -78.60
CA THR A 29 4.93 -22.04 -77.84
C THR A 29 4.62 -23.08 -76.77
N GLY A 30 4.98 -22.80 -75.52
CA GLY A 30 4.62 -23.58 -74.34
C GLY A 30 4.53 -22.64 -73.16
N GLN A 31 3.32 -22.50 -72.61
CA GLN A 31 2.94 -21.51 -71.59
C GLN A 31 3.80 -21.64 -70.31
N THR A 32 4.51 -20.57 -69.97
CA THR A 32 5.10 -20.36 -68.64
C THR A 32 3.98 -20.13 -67.63
N PRO A 33 3.98 -20.78 -66.45
CA PRO A 33 3.04 -20.44 -65.39
C PRO A 33 3.30 -18.99 -64.97
N ALA A 34 2.24 -18.18 -64.88
CA ALA A 34 2.33 -16.81 -64.39
C ALA A 34 3.07 -16.79 -63.02
N PRO A 35 3.98 -15.83 -62.79
CA PRO A 35 4.61 -15.69 -61.49
C PRO A 35 3.50 -15.46 -60.46
N ARG A 36 3.42 -16.34 -59.44
CA ARG A 36 2.55 -16.11 -58.29
C ARG A 36 2.83 -14.69 -57.77
N PRO A 37 1.80 -13.85 -57.54
CA PRO A 37 2.03 -12.53 -56.99
C PRO A 37 2.82 -12.72 -55.69
N ARG A 38 3.98 -12.07 -55.60
CA ARG A 38 4.68 -11.92 -54.32
C ARG A 38 3.64 -11.36 -53.37
N ARG A 39 3.24 -12.18 -52.39
CA ARG A 39 2.40 -11.74 -51.28
C ARG A 39 3.10 -10.50 -50.73
N ALA A 40 2.46 -9.33 -50.84
CA ALA A 40 2.97 -8.14 -50.21
C ALA A 40 3.31 -8.50 -48.76
N PRO A 41 4.46 -8.06 -48.21
CA PRO A 41 4.70 -8.24 -46.78
C PRO A 41 3.45 -7.71 -46.08
N ALA A 42 2.82 -8.55 -45.26
CA ALA A 42 1.70 -8.12 -44.44
C ALA A 42 2.17 -6.83 -43.76
N SER A 43 1.43 -5.74 -43.94
CA SER A 43 1.75 -4.50 -43.23
C SER A 43 1.79 -4.86 -41.76
N VAL A 44 2.96 -4.74 -41.13
CA VAL A 44 3.07 -4.84 -39.69
C VAL A 44 2.13 -3.75 -39.18
N ALA A 45 1.02 -4.14 -38.54
CA ALA A 45 0.07 -3.19 -38.01
C ALA A 45 0.85 -2.24 -37.10
N ARG A 46 0.86 -0.95 -37.45
CA ARG A 46 1.63 0.05 -36.71
C ARG A 46 1.07 0.11 -35.29
N VAL A 47 1.92 -0.16 -34.29
CA VAL A 47 1.56 -0.07 -32.87
C VAL A 47 0.94 1.31 -32.61
N PRO A 48 -0.30 1.40 -32.07
CA PRO A 48 -0.97 2.67 -31.88
C PRO A 48 -0.25 3.50 -30.80
N THR A 49 -0.03 4.78 -31.10
CA THR A 49 0.49 5.71 -30.10
C THR A 49 -0.59 6.03 -29.07
N PRO A 50 -0.24 6.34 -27.80
CA PRO A 50 -1.22 6.82 -26.82
C PRO A 50 -2.10 7.95 -27.36
N LYS A 51 -1.51 8.99 -27.98
CA LYS A 51 -2.25 10.10 -28.59
C LYS A 51 -3.29 9.66 -29.63
N SER A 52 -2.99 8.64 -30.43
CA SER A 52 -3.93 8.17 -31.47
C SER A 52 -5.22 7.57 -30.90
N VAL A 53 -5.22 7.14 -29.64
CA VAL A 53 -6.38 6.52 -28.97
C VAL A 53 -6.97 7.44 -27.90
N LEU A 54 -6.11 8.11 -27.11
CA LEU A 54 -6.53 9.00 -26.02
C LEU A 54 -6.88 10.42 -26.51
N GLY A 55 -6.41 10.82 -27.70
CA GLY A 55 -6.61 12.15 -28.26
C GLY A 55 -5.56 13.20 -27.84
N PHE A 56 -4.72 12.88 -26.86
CA PHE A 56 -3.63 13.72 -26.38
C PHE A 56 -2.44 12.86 -25.94
N GLU A 57 -1.26 13.46 -25.84
CA GLU A 57 -0.08 12.73 -25.34
C GLU A 57 -0.15 12.64 -23.80
N PRO A 58 -0.04 11.46 -23.16
CA PRO A 58 0.01 11.34 -21.71
C PRO A 58 1.06 12.29 -21.10
N GLY A 59 0.62 13.17 -20.19
CA GLY A 59 1.45 14.24 -19.64
C GLY A 59 1.25 15.62 -20.27
N GLU A 60 0.35 15.76 -21.25
CA GLU A 60 -0.05 17.09 -21.74
C GLU A 60 -0.75 17.90 -20.63
N ASP A 61 -0.36 19.18 -20.50
CA ASP A 61 -0.91 20.08 -19.48
C ASP A 61 -2.44 20.10 -19.54
N ARG A 62 -3.06 20.01 -18.37
CA ARG A 62 -4.52 20.09 -18.18
C ARG A 62 -5.31 19.00 -18.93
N ARG A 63 -4.69 17.84 -19.18
CA ARG A 63 -5.33 16.65 -19.77
C ARG A 63 -5.15 15.41 -18.90
N LEU A 64 -6.27 14.77 -18.54
CA LEU A 64 -6.31 13.48 -17.86
C LEU A 64 -7.14 12.46 -18.66
N ALA A 65 -6.75 11.19 -18.57
CA ALA A 65 -7.47 10.08 -19.17
C ALA A 65 -8.23 9.32 -18.08
N ASP A 66 -9.53 9.14 -18.28
CA ASP A 66 -10.32 8.29 -17.38
C ASP A 66 -9.96 6.81 -17.57
N TRP A 67 -10.38 5.98 -16.61
CA TRP A 67 -10.04 4.56 -16.65
C TRP A 67 -10.57 3.85 -17.91
N PRO A 68 -11.83 4.06 -18.36
CA PRO A 68 -12.31 3.47 -19.62
C PRO A 68 -11.46 3.84 -20.84
N ALA A 69 -10.94 5.07 -20.96
CA ALA A 69 -10.06 5.46 -22.05
C ALA A 69 -8.72 4.72 -22.01
N LEU A 70 -8.12 4.60 -20.83
CA LEU A 70 -6.88 3.84 -20.63
C LEU A 70 -7.07 2.35 -20.97
N LEU A 71 -8.18 1.74 -20.56
CA LEU A 71 -8.51 0.35 -20.92
C LEU A 71 -8.59 0.16 -22.44
N ARG A 72 -9.29 1.05 -23.17
CA ARG A 72 -9.35 1.00 -24.64
C ARG A 72 -7.97 1.07 -25.26
N TYR A 73 -7.09 1.92 -24.71
CA TYR A 73 -5.70 2.02 -25.17
C TYR A 73 -4.94 0.71 -24.97
N TYR A 74 -4.96 0.14 -23.76
CA TYR A 74 -4.25 -1.12 -23.46
C TYR A 74 -4.76 -2.30 -24.29
N GLN A 75 -6.06 -2.37 -24.54
CA GLN A 75 -6.65 -3.39 -25.42
C GLN A 75 -6.20 -3.20 -26.87
N ALA A 76 -6.17 -1.96 -27.38
CA ALA A 76 -5.67 -1.67 -28.72
C ALA A 76 -4.18 -2.01 -28.88
N LEU A 77 -3.39 -1.72 -27.85
CA LEU A 77 -1.97 -2.07 -27.79
C LEU A 77 -1.76 -3.60 -27.83
N ALA A 78 -2.46 -4.35 -26.97
CA ALA A 78 -2.37 -5.81 -26.92
C ALA A 78 -2.90 -6.49 -28.18
N LYS A 79 -3.85 -5.88 -28.90
CA LYS A 79 -4.35 -6.40 -30.18
C LYS A 79 -3.33 -6.29 -31.32
N THR A 80 -2.42 -5.32 -31.25
CA THR A 80 -1.52 -4.97 -32.36
C THR A 80 -0.07 -5.35 -32.12
N SER A 81 0.35 -5.52 -30.86
CA SER A 81 1.72 -5.94 -30.49
C SER A 81 1.76 -7.41 -30.07
N ASP A 82 2.70 -8.18 -30.62
CA ASP A 82 2.98 -9.56 -30.20
C ASP A 82 3.81 -9.64 -28.90
N ARG A 83 4.15 -8.49 -28.32
CA ARG A 83 4.93 -8.32 -27.08
C ARG A 83 4.07 -7.99 -25.86
N VAL A 84 2.76 -7.76 -26.05
CA VAL A 84 1.86 -7.32 -24.97
C VAL A 84 0.64 -8.23 -24.90
N ARG A 85 0.35 -8.75 -23.71
CA ARG A 85 -0.92 -9.44 -23.41
C ARG A 85 -1.71 -8.66 -22.37
N TYR A 86 -2.94 -8.32 -22.70
CA TYR A 86 -3.90 -7.75 -21.77
C TYR A 86 -4.60 -8.86 -20.97
N ARG A 87 -4.72 -8.68 -19.65
CA ARG A 87 -5.48 -9.57 -18.77
C ARG A 87 -6.37 -8.74 -17.85
N GLU A 88 -7.65 -9.05 -17.82
CA GLU A 88 -8.55 -8.64 -16.74
C GLU A 88 -8.41 -9.65 -15.60
N LEU A 89 -8.13 -9.16 -14.39
CA LEU A 89 -7.92 -9.96 -13.18
C LEU A 89 -9.20 -10.09 -12.35
N GLY A 90 -10.09 -9.10 -12.45
CA GLY A 90 -11.34 -9.05 -11.70
C GLY A 90 -11.97 -7.67 -11.77
N LYS A 91 -12.75 -7.33 -10.74
CA LYS A 91 -13.39 -6.03 -10.59
C LYS A 91 -12.90 -5.34 -9.32
N SER A 92 -12.73 -4.03 -9.38
CA SER A 92 -12.51 -3.18 -8.21
C SER A 92 -13.75 -3.07 -7.33
N THR A 93 -13.62 -2.38 -6.21
CA THR A 93 -14.65 -2.15 -5.20
C THR A 93 -15.93 -1.55 -5.80
N LEU A 94 -15.83 -0.60 -6.74
CA LEU A 94 -16.99 -0.03 -7.45
C LEU A 94 -17.27 -0.68 -8.81
N GLY A 95 -16.62 -1.80 -9.12
CA GLY A 95 -16.95 -2.62 -10.29
C GLY A 95 -16.16 -2.30 -11.56
N ALA A 96 -15.16 -1.41 -11.53
CA ALA A 96 -14.31 -1.17 -12.70
C ALA A 96 -13.45 -2.41 -13.02
N PRO A 97 -13.18 -2.72 -14.30
CA PRO A 97 -12.25 -3.79 -14.66
C PRO A 97 -10.86 -3.52 -14.07
N PHE A 98 -10.36 -4.46 -13.28
CA PHE A 98 -9.00 -4.42 -12.75
C PHE A 98 -8.09 -5.25 -13.65
N VAL A 99 -6.97 -4.68 -14.14
CA VAL A 99 -6.23 -5.27 -15.27
C VAL A 99 -4.73 -5.27 -15.04
N ALA A 100 -4.04 -6.15 -15.77
CA ALA A 100 -2.59 -6.15 -15.90
C ALA A 100 -2.17 -6.43 -17.34
N LEU A 101 -0.99 -5.93 -17.71
CA LEU A 101 -0.31 -6.24 -18.96
C LEU A 101 0.87 -7.15 -18.69
N LEU A 102 0.99 -8.23 -19.47
CA LEU A 102 2.19 -9.06 -19.49
C LEU A 102 3.02 -8.66 -20.72
N ILE A 103 4.24 -8.17 -20.47
CA ILE A 103 5.10 -7.63 -21.52
C ILE A 103 6.44 -8.37 -21.52
N SER A 104 6.80 -8.98 -22.65
CA SER A 104 8.06 -9.71 -22.86
C SER A 104 8.26 -10.01 -24.35
N SER A 105 9.33 -10.71 -24.72
CA SER A 105 9.51 -11.16 -26.11
C SER A 105 8.39 -12.13 -26.53
N PRO A 106 8.02 -12.19 -27.83
CA PRO A 106 6.97 -13.10 -28.29
C PRO A 106 7.26 -14.57 -27.96
N GLN A 107 8.54 -14.96 -27.96
CA GLN A 107 9.02 -16.28 -27.56
C GLN A 107 8.80 -16.54 -26.07
N ASN A 108 9.08 -15.53 -25.24
CA ASN A 108 8.87 -15.66 -23.80
C ASN A 108 7.38 -15.78 -23.46
N LEU A 109 6.54 -14.96 -24.11
CA LEU A 109 5.09 -14.99 -23.92
C LEU A 109 4.46 -16.32 -24.33
N LYS A 110 5.00 -17.01 -25.33
CA LYS A 110 4.56 -18.37 -25.72
C LYS A 110 4.91 -19.43 -24.67
N SER A 111 5.89 -19.17 -23.81
CA SER A 111 6.44 -20.14 -22.84
C SER A 111 6.21 -19.73 -21.37
N LEU A 112 5.21 -18.87 -21.12
CA LEU A 112 4.92 -18.32 -19.79
C LEU A 112 4.79 -19.38 -18.70
N ASP A 113 4.08 -20.48 -18.96
CA ASP A 113 3.92 -21.55 -17.97
C ASP A 113 5.24 -22.21 -17.58
N ARG A 114 6.17 -22.37 -18.54
CA ARG A 114 7.52 -22.87 -18.24
C ARG A 114 8.24 -21.92 -17.31
N TYR A 115 8.28 -20.62 -17.61
CA TYR A 115 9.01 -19.67 -16.77
C TYR A 115 8.38 -19.51 -15.38
N ARG A 116 7.05 -19.52 -15.30
CA ARG A 116 6.35 -19.55 -14.00
C ARG A 116 6.76 -20.76 -13.17
N GLN A 117 6.83 -21.96 -13.78
CA GLN A 117 7.25 -23.17 -13.09
C GLN A 117 8.73 -23.14 -12.67
N LEU A 118 9.61 -22.60 -13.51
CA LEU A 118 11.02 -22.41 -13.14
C LEU A 118 11.13 -21.46 -11.95
N ASN A 119 10.40 -20.35 -11.95
CA ASN A 119 10.46 -19.38 -10.85
C ASN A 119 9.84 -19.92 -9.56
N ALA A 120 8.73 -20.65 -9.64
CA ALA A 120 8.12 -21.31 -8.48
C ALA A 120 9.08 -22.31 -7.80
N ARG A 121 9.98 -22.96 -8.53
CA ARG A 121 11.04 -23.81 -7.94
C ARG A 121 12.10 -22.99 -7.19
N LEU A 122 12.42 -21.79 -7.66
CA LEU A 122 13.32 -20.89 -6.97
C LEU A 122 12.66 -20.31 -5.70
N ALA A 123 11.36 -20.02 -5.78
CA ALA A 123 10.53 -19.51 -4.69
C ALA A 123 10.33 -20.55 -3.56
N ASP A 124 10.27 -21.84 -3.89
CA ASP A 124 10.29 -22.93 -2.91
C ASP A 124 11.40 -23.96 -3.24
N PRO A 125 12.63 -23.75 -2.73
CA PRO A 125 13.76 -24.62 -3.01
C PRO A 125 13.63 -26.03 -2.44
N ARG A 126 12.63 -26.32 -1.59
CA ARG A 126 12.34 -27.69 -1.13
C ARG A 126 11.87 -28.58 -2.29
N THR A 127 11.38 -27.98 -3.36
CA THR A 127 10.92 -28.70 -4.56
C THR A 127 12.05 -29.10 -5.50
N ILE A 128 13.25 -28.53 -5.35
CA ILE A 128 14.43 -28.82 -6.14
C ILE A 128 15.06 -30.12 -5.66
N ARG A 129 15.15 -31.12 -6.54
CA ARG A 129 15.60 -32.48 -6.16
C ARG A 129 17.11 -32.66 -6.23
N ASN A 130 17.78 -31.86 -7.05
CA ASN A 130 19.21 -31.97 -7.32
C ASN A 130 19.77 -30.66 -7.90
N ASN A 131 21.10 -30.53 -7.92
CA ASN A 131 21.76 -29.33 -8.43
C ASN A 131 21.46 -29.05 -9.92
N ARG A 132 21.18 -30.07 -10.75
CA ARG A 132 20.89 -29.85 -12.17
C ARG A 132 19.59 -29.05 -12.36
N GLU A 133 18.55 -29.36 -11.58
CA GLU A 133 17.28 -28.62 -11.61
C GLU A 133 17.46 -27.16 -11.18
N ALA A 134 18.27 -26.90 -10.14
CA ALA A 134 18.60 -25.53 -9.73
C ALA A 134 19.33 -24.78 -10.85
N GLN A 135 20.37 -25.38 -11.44
CA GLN A 135 21.12 -24.76 -12.53
C GLN A 135 20.28 -24.54 -13.79
N GLU A 136 19.31 -25.41 -14.08
CA GLU A 136 18.35 -25.20 -15.16
C GLU A 136 17.48 -23.96 -14.89
N ALA A 137 16.88 -23.86 -13.70
CA ALA A 137 16.05 -22.71 -13.35
C ALA A 137 16.84 -21.39 -13.37
N LEU A 138 18.07 -21.39 -12.84
CA LEU A 138 18.95 -20.22 -12.85
C LEU A 138 19.41 -19.84 -14.26
N ARG A 139 19.74 -20.80 -15.13
CA ARG A 139 20.21 -20.53 -16.49
C ARG A 139 19.07 -20.17 -17.42
N ASP A 140 17.93 -20.85 -17.33
CA ASP A 140 16.84 -20.74 -18.30
C ASP A 140 15.70 -19.84 -17.82
N GLY A 141 15.65 -19.44 -16.54
CA GLY A 141 14.62 -18.55 -15.98
C GLY A 141 14.57 -17.16 -16.61
N ARG A 142 13.67 -16.29 -16.17
CA ARG A 142 13.65 -14.87 -16.58
C ARG A 142 13.44 -14.06 -15.33
N ALA A 143 14.00 -12.86 -15.27
CA ALA A 143 13.69 -11.95 -14.17
C ALA A 143 12.20 -11.59 -14.26
N ILE A 144 11.48 -11.78 -13.17
CA ILE A 144 10.08 -11.45 -13.03
C ILE A 144 10.01 -10.10 -12.35
N VAL A 145 9.49 -9.10 -13.07
CA VAL A 145 9.36 -7.73 -12.57
C VAL A 145 7.88 -7.39 -12.49
N LEU A 146 7.42 -6.94 -11.32
CA LEU A 146 6.08 -6.39 -11.14
C LEU A 146 6.17 -4.87 -11.00
N ILE A 147 5.53 -4.12 -11.89
CA ILE A 147 5.40 -2.67 -11.76
C ILE A 147 3.95 -2.37 -11.43
N THR A 148 3.73 -1.68 -10.32
CA THR A 148 2.41 -1.20 -9.91
C THR A 148 2.39 0.33 -9.91
N SER A 149 1.28 0.91 -10.31
CA SER A 149 1.13 2.37 -10.35
C SER A 149 -0.25 2.81 -9.91
N GLY A 150 -0.43 4.11 -9.68
CA GLY A 150 -1.75 4.73 -9.47
C GLY A 150 -2.54 4.09 -8.33
N ILE A 151 -1.86 3.76 -7.22
CA ILE A 151 -2.52 3.34 -5.98
C ILE A 151 -3.22 4.55 -5.34
N HIS A 152 -2.54 5.68 -5.24
CA HIS A 152 -3.17 6.96 -4.97
C HIS A 152 -3.54 7.60 -6.31
N SER A 153 -4.84 7.74 -6.58
CA SER A 153 -5.29 8.15 -7.91
C SER A 153 -5.14 9.65 -8.18
N ASN A 154 -4.91 10.45 -7.15
CA ASN A 154 -4.57 11.87 -7.26
C ASN A 154 -3.09 12.10 -7.63
N GLU A 155 -2.25 11.07 -7.58
CA GLU A 155 -0.91 11.06 -8.17
C GLU A 155 -0.99 10.82 -9.68
N VAL A 156 -1.49 11.82 -10.42
CA VAL A 156 -2.06 11.59 -11.75
C VAL A 156 -1.06 11.19 -12.84
N GLY A 157 0.24 11.47 -12.67
CA GLY A 157 1.30 10.93 -13.52
C GLY A 157 1.43 9.41 -13.41
N GLY A 158 1.16 8.86 -12.22
CA GLY A 158 1.28 7.44 -11.93
C GLY A 158 0.37 6.57 -12.81
N HIS A 159 -0.85 6.99 -13.14
CA HIS A 159 -1.75 6.22 -14.01
C HIS A 159 -1.58 6.53 -15.51
N LEU A 160 -0.72 7.50 -15.88
CA LEU A 160 -0.37 7.81 -17.27
C LEU A 160 0.97 7.18 -17.69
N THR A 161 1.92 7.05 -16.76
CA THR A 161 3.23 6.41 -16.96
C THR A 161 3.13 4.99 -17.56
N PRO A 162 2.24 4.09 -17.08
CA PRO A 162 2.08 2.76 -17.67
C PRO A 162 1.73 2.77 -19.15
N ALA A 163 0.98 3.76 -19.64
CA ALA A 163 0.67 3.90 -21.06
C ALA A 163 1.94 4.21 -21.89
N MET A 164 2.80 5.10 -21.39
CA MET A 164 4.06 5.45 -22.04
C MET A 164 5.07 4.30 -22.00
N LEU A 165 5.22 3.63 -20.86
CA LEU A 165 6.12 2.49 -20.71
C LEU A 165 5.70 1.32 -21.61
N ALA A 166 4.41 0.95 -21.60
CA ALA A 166 3.90 -0.14 -22.43
C ALA A 166 4.07 0.16 -23.93
N TYR A 167 3.81 1.41 -24.35
CA TYR A 167 4.06 1.84 -25.73
C TYR A 167 5.53 1.70 -26.14
N ARG A 168 6.46 2.16 -25.28
CA ARG A 168 7.90 2.06 -25.52
C ARG A 168 8.33 0.61 -25.73
N LEU A 169 7.97 -0.29 -24.81
CA LEU A 169 8.33 -1.71 -24.90
C LEU A 169 7.69 -2.42 -26.11
N ALA A 170 6.48 -2.02 -26.49
CA ALA A 170 5.77 -2.59 -27.64
C ALA A 170 6.35 -2.13 -28.99
N SER A 171 6.86 -0.90 -29.07
CA SER A 171 7.23 -0.24 -30.33
C SER A 171 8.74 -0.14 -30.57
N ASP A 172 9.55 -0.01 -29.52
CA ASP A 172 10.98 0.21 -29.63
C ASP A 172 11.72 -1.07 -30.08
N THR A 173 12.70 -0.90 -30.96
CA THR A 173 13.50 -1.97 -31.56
C THR A 173 14.99 -1.86 -31.26
N THR A 174 15.38 -0.93 -30.37
CA THR A 174 16.76 -0.82 -29.88
C THR A 174 17.28 -2.12 -29.29
N ALA A 175 18.61 -2.26 -29.24
CA ALA A 175 19.24 -3.41 -28.59
C ALA A 175 18.90 -3.49 -27.09
N ALA A 176 18.77 -2.34 -26.42
CA ALA A 176 18.37 -2.25 -25.03
C ALA A 176 16.96 -2.84 -24.81
N THR A 177 15.95 -2.35 -25.53
CA THR A 177 14.57 -2.87 -25.42
C THR A 177 14.50 -4.37 -25.73
N ARG A 178 15.21 -4.85 -26.76
CA ARG A 178 15.25 -6.30 -27.06
C ARG A 178 15.86 -7.11 -25.92
N THR A 179 16.95 -6.62 -25.32
CA THR A 179 17.59 -7.27 -24.17
C THR A 179 16.65 -7.34 -22.97
N ILE A 180 15.88 -6.27 -22.70
CA ILE A 180 14.83 -6.28 -21.68
C ILE A 180 13.81 -7.37 -22.00
N LEU A 181 13.20 -7.35 -23.19
CA LEU A 181 12.14 -8.27 -23.58
C LEU A 181 12.59 -9.74 -23.56
N ASP A 182 13.85 -10.01 -23.89
CA ASP A 182 14.39 -11.37 -23.92
C ASP A 182 14.69 -11.93 -22.53
N ASN A 183 15.02 -11.08 -21.55
CA ASN A 183 15.44 -11.50 -20.20
C ASN A 183 14.41 -11.25 -19.09
N VAL A 184 13.41 -10.40 -19.33
CA VAL A 184 12.41 -9.98 -18.35
C VAL A 184 11.00 -10.40 -18.77
N ILE A 185 10.22 -10.87 -17.80
CA ILE A 185 8.76 -10.93 -17.90
C ILE A 185 8.22 -9.83 -17.00
N LEU A 186 7.69 -8.77 -17.62
CA LEU A 186 7.08 -7.65 -16.90
C LEU A 186 5.59 -7.92 -16.68
N LEU A 187 5.17 -7.85 -15.42
CA LEU A 187 3.78 -7.74 -14.98
C LEU A 187 3.52 -6.26 -14.68
N LEU A 188 2.79 -5.57 -15.54
CA LEU A 188 2.50 -4.14 -15.37
C LEU A 188 1.03 -3.98 -14.95
N VAL A 189 0.79 -3.50 -13.74
CA VAL A 189 -0.54 -3.14 -13.23
C VAL A 189 -0.71 -1.63 -13.39
N PRO A 190 -1.50 -1.15 -14.38
CA PRO A 190 -1.55 0.28 -14.69
C PRO A 190 -2.15 1.15 -13.59
N SER A 191 -3.06 0.59 -12.79
CA SER A 191 -3.61 1.26 -11.61
C SER A 191 -4.00 0.24 -10.56
N LEU A 192 -3.57 0.47 -9.31
CA LEU A 192 -4.06 -0.25 -8.13
C LEU A 192 -5.38 0.33 -7.60
N ASN A 193 -5.85 1.46 -8.14
CA ASN A 193 -7.13 2.07 -7.79
C ASN A 193 -7.82 2.64 -9.05
N PRO A 194 -8.39 1.78 -9.91
CA PRO A 194 -9.00 2.20 -11.16
C PRO A 194 -10.27 3.05 -10.97
N ASP A 195 -11.00 2.85 -9.88
CA ASP A 195 -12.17 3.65 -9.52
C ASP A 195 -11.75 5.11 -9.27
N GLY A 196 -10.70 5.29 -8.47
CA GLY A 196 -10.14 6.60 -8.16
C GLY A 196 -9.63 7.36 -9.37
N VAL A 197 -9.05 6.68 -10.37
CA VAL A 197 -8.63 7.33 -11.63
C VAL A 197 -9.82 8.05 -12.28
N SER A 198 -10.99 7.42 -12.28
CA SER A 198 -12.22 8.00 -12.83
C SER A 198 -12.82 9.09 -11.94
N ILE A 199 -12.72 8.95 -10.60
CA ILE A 199 -13.16 9.98 -9.65
C ILE A 199 -12.34 11.26 -9.83
N VAL A 200 -11.01 11.16 -9.77
CA VAL A 200 -10.09 12.29 -9.89
C VAL A 200 -10.18 12.95 -11.27
N THR A 201 -10.22 12.15 -12.35
CA THR A 201 -10.35 12.71 -13.70
C THR A 201 -11.65 13.49 -13.89
N ARG A 202 -12.78 12.97 -13.39
CA ARG A 202 -14.07 13.67 -13.48
C ARG A 202 -14.08 14.96 -12.66
N TRP A 203 -13.52 14.93 -11.45
CA TRP A 203 -13.40 16.12 -10.61
C TRP A 203 -12.56 17.20 -11.31
N TYR A 204 -11.34 16.85 -11.74
CA TYR A 204 -10.43 17.78 -12.40
C TYR A 204 -11.04 18.39 -13.67
N ASN A 205 -11.69 17.57 -14.51
CA ASN A 205 -12.37 18.08 -15.71
C ASN A 205 -13.54 19.01 -15.39
N ARG A 206 -14.24 18.80 -14.26
CA ARG A 206 -15.34 19.65 -13.80
C ARG A 206 -14.85 20.98 -13.24
N THR A 207 -13.72 20.98 -12.55
CA THR A 207 -13.17 22.19 -11.90
C THR A 207 -12.18 22.96 -12.74
N LEU A 208 -11.87 22.48 -13.95
CA LEU A 208 -10.98 23.14 -14.88
C LEU A 208 -11.43 24.58 -15.17
N GLY A 209 -10.54 25.55 -14.96
CA GLY A 209 -10.78 26.97 -15.12
C GLY A 209 -11.52 27.64 -13.95
N THR A 210 -11.82 26.90 -12.89
CA THR A 210 -12.44 27.42 -11.65
C THR A 210 -11.40 27.58 -10.54
N PRO A 211 -11.72 28.26 -9.43
CA PRO A 211 -10.83 28.32 -8.26
C PRO A 211 -10.49 26.95 -7.64
N ALA A 212 -11.27 25.90 -7.91
CA ALA A 212 -11.01 24.53 -7.46
C ALA A 212 -10.17 23.69 -8.45
N GLU A 213 -9.63 24.30 -9.50
CA GLU A 213 -8.73 23.59 -10.42
C GLU A 213 -7.50 23.05 -9.65
N GLY A 214 -7.25 21.75 -9.78
CA GLY A 214 -6.09 21.10 -9.17
C GLY A 214 -6.25 20.73 -7.69
N THR A 215 -7.43 20.93 -7.09
CA THR A 215 -7.73 20.41 -5.74
C THR A 215 -8.12 18.93 -5.80
N ASP A 216 -8.00 18.23 -4.68
CA ASP A 216 -8.54 16.88 -4.52
C ASP A 216 -10.08 16.85 -4.63
N PRO A 217 -10.68 15.71 -5.01
CA PRO A 217 -12.13 15.56 -4.98
C PRO A 217 -12.67 15.69 -3.55
N PRO A 218 -13.89 16.27 -3.35
CA PRO A 218 -14.55 16.37 -2.04
C PRO A 218 -15.18 15.03 -1.60
N GLU A 219 -14.48 13.94 -1.89
CA GLU A 219 -14.80 12.56 -1.54
C GLU A 219 -13.52 11.72 -1.60
N LEU A 220 -13.48 10.59 -0.89
CA LEU A 220 -12.33 9.68 -0.97
C LEU A 220 -12.18 9.12 -2.39
N TYR A 221 -10.99 9.23 -2.96
CA TYR A 221 -10.70 8.65 -4.28
C TYR A 221 -10.53 7.12 -4.25
N HIS A 222 -10.51 6.48 -3.08
CA HIS A 222 -10.80 5.05 -2.96
C HIS A 222 -12.04 4.90 -2.09
N HIS A 223 -12.97 4.02 -2.46
CA HIS A 223 -14.30 3.98 -1.85
C HIS A 223 -14.26 3.85 -0.32
N TYR A 224 -13.28 3.14 0.24
CA TYR A 224 -13.13 2.96 1.69
C TYR A 224 -11.90 3.61 2.30
N THR A 225 -10.76 3.65 1.60
CA THR A 225 -9.48 3.86 2.29
C THR A 225 -8.79 5.16 1.90
N GLY A 226 -9.29 5.88 0.89
CA GLY A 226 -8.55 7.00 0.29
C GLY A 226 -7.09 6.65 0.02
N HIS A 227 -6.18 7.44 0.61
CA HIS A 227 -4.73 7.28 0.53
C HIS A 227 -4.18 6.06 1.31
N ASP A 228 -4.99 5.47 2.19
CA ASP A 228 -4.56 4.38 3.07
C ASP A 228 -4.60 3.01 2.39
N ASN A 229 -4.97 2.96 1.10
CA ASN A 229 -4.88 1.72 0.31
C ASN A 229 -3.44 1.22 0.18
N ASN A 230 -2.43 2.11 0.24
CA ASN A 230 -1.01 1.72 0.32
C ASN A 230 -0.58 1.27 1.74
N ARG A 231 -1.51 0.73 2.54
CA ARG A 231 -1.22 0.09 3.84
C ARG A 231 -1.87 -1.28 4.00
N ASP A 232 -2.48 -1.80 2.94
CA ASP A 232 -3.27 -3.03 2.97
C ASP A 232 -2.49 -4.29 2.59
N TRP A 233 -1.23 -4.18 2.16
CA TRP A 233 -0.41 -5.26 1.59
C TRP A 233 -0.09 -6.45 2.51
N TYR A 234 -0.55 -6.42 3.76
CA TYR A 234 -0.41 -7.52 4.71
C TYR A 234 -1.74 -7.94 5.37
N ALA A 235 -2.75 -7.07 5.34
CA ALA A 235 -4.06 -7.34 5.93
C ALA A 235 -5.06 -7.84 4.87
N PHE A 236 -4.85 -7.48 3.60
CA PHE A 236 -5.62 -7.92 2.44
C PHE A 236 -7.13 -7.64 2.58
N THR A 237 -7.48 -6.48 3.12
CA THR A 237 -8.87 -6.06 3.35
C THR A 237 -9.54 -5.57 2.07
N GLN A 238 -8.79 -5.02 1.11
CA GLN A 238 -9.31 -4.43 -0.12
C GLN A 238 -9.21 -5.40 -1.29
N VAL A 239 -10.23 -5.42 -2.17
CA VAL A 239 -10.30 -6.38 -3.29
C VAL A 239 -9.18 -6.15 -4.30
N GLU A 240 -8.76 -4.91 -4.51
CA GLU A 240 -7.68 -4.52 -5.40
C GLU A 240 -6.34 -5.13 -4.98
N THR A 241 -6.02 -5.04 -3.69
CA THR A 241 -4.84 -5.70 -3.09
C THR A 241 -4.91 -7.20 -3.32
N GLN A 242 -6.06 -7.82 -3.03
CA GLN A 242 -6.28 -9.26 -3.20
C GLN A 242 -6.08 -9.69 -4.64
N LEU A 243 -6.61 -8.95 -5.62
CA LEU A 243 -6.47 -9.28 -7.04
C LEU A 243 -5.01 -9.30 -7.49
N VAL A 244 -4.19 -8.34 -7.05
CA VAL A 244 -2.76 -8.32 -7.38
C VAL A 244 -2.01 -9.44 -6.68
N VAL A 245 -2.26 -9.64 -5.39
CA VAL A 245 -1.60 -10.69 -4.60
C VAL A 245 -1.94 -12.07 -5.15
N ASP A 246 -3.23 -12.38 -5.30
CA ASP A 246 -3.73 -13.71 -5.65
C ASP A 246 -3.51 -14.04 -7.14
N SER A 247 -3.48 -13.04 -8.04
CA SER A 247 -3.38 -13.29 -9.49
C SER A 247 -1.99 -13.07 -10.08
N LEU A 248 -1.15 -12.25 -9.43
CA LEU A 248 0.16 -11.87 -9.94
C LEU A 248 1.27 -12.22 -8.96
N HIS A 249 1.31 -11.57 -7.80
CA HIS A 249 2.46 -11.66 -6.90
C HIS A 249 2.72 -13.10 -6.44
N ASN A 250 1.71 -13.75 -5.86
CA ASN A 250 1.84 -15.12 -5.32
C ASN A 250 1.84 -16.21 -6.40
N VAL A 251 1.60 -15.83 -7.66
CA VAL A 251 1.62 -16.74 -8.82
C VAL A 251 2.97 -16.71 -9.53
N TRP A 252 3.61 -15.55 -9.56
CA TRP A 252 4.83 -15.31 -10.33
C TRP A 252 6.08 -15.10 -9.48
N HIS A 253 5.92 -14.74 -8.20
CA HIS A 253 6.99 -14.51 -7.23
C HIS A 253 8.06 -13.53 -7.77
N PRO A 254 7.72 -12.25 -7.97
CA PRO A 254 8.63 -11.29 -8.60
C PRO A 254 9.89 -11.06 -7.77
N GLU A 255 11.07 -11.10 -8.42
CA GLU A 255 12.32 -10.72 -7.77
C GLU A 255 12.39 -9.20 -7.54
N ILE A 256 11.72 -8.42 -8.39
CA ILE A 256 11.68 -6.95 -8.30
C ILE A 256 10.24 -6.48 -8.38
N VAL A 257 9.86 -5.64 -7.43
CA VAL A 257 8.61 -4.89 -7.47
C VAL A 257 8.88 -3.40 -7.43
N HIS A 258 8.33 -2.66 -8.38
CA HIS A 258 8.45 -1.20 -8.46
C HIS A 258 7.07 -0.58 -8.25
N ASP A 259 6.89 0.13 -7.13
CA ASP A 259 5.70 0.92 -6.88
C ASP A 259 5.95 2.40 -7.22
N ILE A 260 5.24 2.87 -8.25
CA ILE A 260 5.36 4.23 -8.78
C ILE A 260 4.37 5.13 -8.05
N HIS A 261 4.93 6.20 -7.47
CA HIS A 261 4.23 7.19 -6.67
C HIS A 261 4.58 8.62 -7.09
N GLN A 262 3.86 9.56 -6.47
CA GLN A 262 4.25 10.95 -6.38
C GLN A 262 4.34 11.42 -4.92
N GLN A 263 5.01 12.54 -4.72
CA GLN A 263 5.19 13.21 -3.44
C GLN A 263 4.78 14.69 -3.55
N ASP A 264 4.99 15.47 -2.49
CA ASP A 264 4.78 16.91 -2.49
C ASP A 264 5.57 17.65 -3.59
N SER A 265 5.09 18.84 -3.95
CA SER A 265 5.63 19.61 -5.07
C SER A 265 6.92 20.40 -4.76
N ASP A 266 7.29 20.55 -3.49
CA ASP A 266 8.36 21.43 -3.02
C ASP A 266 9.62 20.68 -2.53
N GLY A 267 9.66 19.35 -2.66
CA GLY A 267 10.79 18.50 -2.29
C GLY A 267 11.78 18.19 -3.43
N SER A 268 12.37 16.99 -3.41
CA SER A 268 13.11 16.44 -4.56
C SER A 268 12.17 16.29 -5.77
N ARG A 269 12.71 16.20 -7.00
CA ARG A 269 11.91 15.89 -8.20
C ARG A 269 11.64 14.40 -8.34
N LEU A 270 12.54 13.56 -7.81
CA LEU A 270 12.36 12.12 -7.72
C LEU A 270 13.05 11.59 -6.45
N PHE A 271 12.41 10.68 -5.75
CA PHE A 271 13.03 9.82 -4.75
C PHE A 271 13.24 8.40 -5.31
N LEU A 272 14.37 7.77 -4.97
CA LEU A 272 14.67 6.36 -5.17
C LEU A 272 15.39 5.82 -3.93
N PRO A 273 15.28 4.52 -3.55
CA PRO A 273 16.08 3.96 -2.47
C PRO A 273 17.59 4.02 -2.79
N PRO A 274 18.51 3.93 -1.81
CA PRO A 274 18.36 3.36 -0.47
C PRO A 274 17.30 3.97 0.45
N TYR A 275 16.69 3.15 1.30
CA TYR A 275 15.84 3.59 2.40
C TYR A 275 16.67 4.03 3.62
N LEU A 276 16.08 4.84 4.49
CA LEU A 276 16.63 5.18 5.80
C LEU A 276 16.44 4.04 6.80
N ASP A 277 17.22 4.09 7.88
CA ASP A 277 16.97 3.26 9.05
C ASP A 277 15.66 3.67 9.77
N PRO A 278 14.98 2.70 10.42
CA PRO A 278 15.38 1.30 10.56
C PRO A 278 14.84 0.39 9.44
N VAL A 279 15.50 -0.75 9.26
CA VAL A 279 14.99 -1.87 8.49
C VAL A 279 14.34 -2.87 9.43
N GLU A 280 13.20 -3.45 9.02
CA GLU A 280 12.55 -4.52 9.78
C GLU A 280 13.48 -5.74 9.93
N PRO A 281 13.69 -6.26 11.15
CA PRO A 281 14.76 -7.22 11.46
C PRO A 281 14.59 -8.63 10.88
N ASN A 282 13.40 -8.96 10.37
CA ASN A 282 13.11 -10.24 9.72
C ASN A 282 13.25 -10.19 8.20
N VAL A 283 13.54 -9.03 7.61
CA VAL A 283 13.89 -8.90 6.19
C VAL A 283 15.30 -9.44 5.94
N ASP A 284 15.49 -10.26 4.89
CA ASP A 284 16.83 -10.78 4.54
C ASP A 284 17.76 -9.63 4.10
N PRO A 285 18.98 -9.51 4.67
CA PRO A 285 19.92 -8.46 4.31
C PRO A 285 20.24 -8.38 2.81
N LEU A 286 20.22 -9.51 2.07
CA LEU A 286 20.45 -9.47 0.62
C LEU A 286 19.36 -8.71 -0.14
N LEU A 287 18.15 -8.64 0.40
CA LEU A 287 17.09 -7.82 -0.19
C LEU A 287 17.36 -6.34 0.02
N VAL A 288 17.84 -5.95 1.21
CA VAL A 288 18.25 -4.58 1.51
C VAL A 288 19.39 -4.15 0.60
N ASP A 289 20.42 -4.99 0.45
CA ASP A 289 21.55 -4.75 -0.47
C ASP A 289 21.06 -4.62 -1.93
N GLY A 290 20.13 -5.46 -2.35
CA GLY A 290 19.52 -5.42 -3.69
C GLY A 290 18.72 -4.14 -3.94
N VAL A 291 17.90 -3.71 -2.97
CA VAL A 291 17.17 -2.43 -3.00
C VAL A 291 18.14 -1.27 -3.17
N ASN A 292 19.19 -1.24 -2.35
CA ASN A 292 20.18 -0.18 -2.36
C ASN A 292 20.94 -0.10 -3.69
N ALA A 293 21.39 -1.26 -4.20
CA ALA A 293 22.09 -1.35 -5.47
C ALA A 293 21.22 -0.93 -6.66
N LEU A 294 19.97 -1.39 -6.71
CA LEU A 294 19.06 -1.09 -7.81
C LEU A 294 18.63 0.37 -7.80
N GLY A 295 18.18 0.90 -6.66
CA GLY A 295 17.75 2.30 -6.56
C GLY A 295 18.88 3.29 -6.89
N ALA A 296 20.09 3.07 -6.37
CA ALA A 296 21.25 3.87 -6.72
C ALA A 296 21.65 3.74 -8.21
N SER A 297 21.53 2.54 -8.80
CA SER A 297 21.78 2.33 -10.23
C SER A 297 20.81 3.12 -11.10
N VAL A 298 19.51 3.14 -10.75
CA VAL A 298 18.50 3.91 -11.49
C VAL A 298 18.79 5.41 -11.34
N ALA A 299 19.05 5.89 -10.13
CA ALA A 299 19.39 7.30 -9.90
C ALA A 299 20.61 7.75 -10.72
N TRP A 300 21.66 6.91 -10.77
CA TRP A 300 22.86 7.18 -11.56
C TRP A 300 22.58 7.25 -13.07
N GLN A 301 21.78 6.32 -13.61
CA GLN A 301 21.41 6.32 -15.02
C GLN A 301 20.62 7.58 -15.41
N LEU A 302 19.62 7.94 -14.61
CA LEU A 302 18.81 9.14 -14.83
C LEU A 302 19.62 10.44 -14.73
N ALA A 303 20.57 10.51 -13.79
CA ALA A 303 21.49 11.65 -13.71
C ALA A 303 22.36 11.76 -14.97
N GLY A 304 22.79 10.63 -15.55
CA GLY A 304 23.49 10.59 -16.83
C GLY A 304 22.66 11.06 -18.03
N GLU A 305 21.33 10.97 -17.94
CA GLU A 305 20.38 11.52 -18.92
C GLU A 305 20.09 13.01 -18.69
N GLY A 306 20.71 13.63 -17.68
CA GLY A 306 20.56 15.05 -17.35
C GLY A 306 19.40 15.37 -16.41
N LYS A 307 18.74 14.35 -15.83
CA LYS A 307 17.72 14.58 -14.79
C LYS A 307 18.36 15.12 -13.50
N THR A 308 17.65 15.98 -12.80
CA THR A 308 18.12 16.68 -11.58
C THR A 308 17.10 16.52 -10.46
N GLY A 309 17.49 16.87 -9.24
CA GLY A 309 16.64 16.76 -8.06
C GLY A 309 16.31 15.31 -7.69
N ILE A 310 17.23 14.37 -7.89
CA ILE A 310 17.04 12.96 -7.51
C ILE A 310 17.64 12.74 -6.11
N ALA A 311 16.79 12.37 -5.15
CA ALA A 311 17.20 12.01 -3.79
C ALA A 311 17.28 10.50 -3.63
N ILE A 312 18.32 10.06 -2.92
CA ILE A 312 18.48 8.69 -2.44
C ILE A 312 18.77 8.70 -0.94
N ASN A 313 18.65 7.56 -0.25
CA ASN A 313 18.94 7.47 1.20
C ASN A 313 18.27 8.60 2.01
N ALA A 314 16.96 8.71 1.85
CA ALA A 314 16.17 9.83 2.36
C ALA A 314 14.70 9.40 2.58
N ILE A 315 13.97 10.19 3.37
CA ILE A 315 12.52 10.14 3.56
C ILE A 315 11.99 8.83 4.19
N TYR A 316 12.03 7.71 3.48
CA TYR A 316 11.30 6.48 3.83
C TYR A 316 12.20 5.49 4.56
N ASP A 317 11.66 4.80 5.57
CA ASP A 317 12.27 3.62 6.15
C ASP A 317 11.73 2.32 5.53
N ALA A 318 12.24 1.17 5.98
CA ALA A 318 11.79 -0.16 5.57
C ALA A 318 11.26 -0.97 6.77
N TRP A 319 10.52 -0.34 7.68
CA TRP A 319 10.02 -0.99 8.89
C TRP A 319 8.69 -1.74 8.72
N THR A 320 7.71 -1.17 8.02
CA THR A 320 6.34 -1.69 8.02
C THR A 320 6.06 -2.69 6.88
N PRO A 321 5.42 -3.85 7.15
CA PRO A 321 4.97 -4.77 6.10
C PRO A 321 3.82 -4.21 5.26
N ALA A 322 3.15 -3.14 5.74
CA ALA A 322 2.03 -2.49 5.07
C ALA A 322 2.34 -2.00 3.65
N ARG A 323 3.63 -1.84 3.34
CA ARG A 323 4.13 -1.47 2.02
C ARG A 323 5.19 -2.42 1.47
N ALA A 324 5.65 -3.39 2.25
CA ALA A 324 6.87 -4.16 1.97
C ALA A 324 6.64 -5.68 1.92
N TYR A 325 5.42 -6.12 1.58
CA TYR A 325 5.05 -7.53 1.44
C TYR A 325 6.06 -8.35 0.64
N GLN A 326 6.64 -7.73 -0.38
CA GLN A 326 7.61 -8.30 -1.31
C GLN A 326 8.90 -8.72 -0.61
N HIS A 327 9.36 -7.94 0.37
CA HIS A 327 10.56 -8.26 1.15
C HIS A 327 10.43 -9.59 1.90
N TYR A 328 9.20 -9.94 2.30
CA TYR A 328 8.94 -11.20 3.01
C TYR A 328 8.73 -12.40 2.07
N HIS A 329 8.74 -12.15 0.75
CA HIS A 329 8.54 -13.12 -0.32
C HIS A 329 9.71 -13.16 -1.30
N GLY A 330 10.90 -12.81 -0.81
CA GLY A 330 12.16 -12.90 -1.56
C GLY A 330 12.39 -11.81 -2.60
N GLY A 331 11.43 -10.91 -2.82
CA GLY A 331 11.54 -9.83 -3.80
C GLY A 331 12.04 -8.52 -3.18
N VAL A 332 12.74 -7.71 -3.97
CA VAL A 332 13.07 -6.32 -3.59
C VAL A 332 11.90 -5.39 -3.92
N ARG A 333 11.65 -4.39 -3.07
CA ARG A 333 10.73 -3.28 -3.38
C ARG A 333 11.50 -2.02 -3.70
N ILE A 334 11.18 -1.41 -4.83
CA ILE A 334 11.67 -0.09 -5.24
C ILE A 334 10.50 0.88 -5.23
N LEU A 335 10.49 1.77 -4.24
CA LEU A 335 9.61 2.93 -4.21
C LEU A 335 10.23 4.06 -5.01
N SER A 336 9.46 4.64 -5.93
CA SER A 336 9.84 5.89 -6.58
C SER A 336 8.76 6.94 -6.42
N GLU A 337 9.10 8.11 -5.89
CA GLU A 337 8.15 9.21 -5.73
C GLU A 337 8.60 10.42 -6.52
N ALA A 338 7.83 10.81 -7.55
CA ALA A 338 8.09 12.02 -8.33
C ALA A 338 7.35 13.22 -7.73
N ALA A 339 7.93 14.43 -7.75
CA ALA A 339 7.23 15.63 -7.26
C ALA A 339 5.89 15.83 -7.99
N SER A 340 4.83 16.16 -7.26
CA SER A 340 3.52 16.44 -7.86
C SER A 340 3.44 17.82 -8.52
N ALA A 341 2.50 17.96 -9.44
CA ALA A 341 1.94 19.23 -9.88
C ALA A 341 0.54 19.40 -9.25
N ASN A 342 -0.21 20.44 -9.63
CA ASN A 342 -1.61 20.60 -9.18
C ASN A 342 -2.52 19.69 -10.02
N LEU A 343 -2.50 18.39 -9.71
CA LEU A 343 -3.00 17.33 -10.58
C LEU A 343 -2.36 17.44 -11.97
N ALA A 344 -3.15 17.73 -13.01
CA ALA A 344 -2.63 17.94 -14.37
C ALA A 344 -2.29 19.40 -14.70
N SER A 345 -2.52 20.33 -13.77
CA SER A 345 -2.17 21.73 -13.97
C SER A 345 -0.70 21.97 -13.60
N PRO A 346 0.08 22.58 -14.51
CA PRO A 346 1.48 22.88 -14.27
C PRO A 346 1.63 23.92 -13.14
N ILE A 347 2.75 23.85 -12.44
CA ILE A 347 3.09 24.77 -11.35
C ILE A 347 4.43 25.46 -11.61
N GLU A 348 4.65 26.60 -10.97
CA GLU A 348 5.92 27.31 -10.95
C GLU A 348 6.47 27.28 -9.52
N VAL A 349 7.64 26.67 -9.32
CA VAL A 349 8.25 26.54 -7.99
C VAL A 349 9.62 27.23 -8.01
N PRO A 350 9.75 28.44 -7.44
CA PRO A 350 11.04 29.08 -7.26
C PRO A 350 11.99 28.21 -6.42
N PHE A 351 13.29 28.27 -6.69
CA PHE A 351 14.29 27.51 -5.92
C PHE A 351 14.22 27.78 -4.42
N ASP A 352 14.05 29.05 -4.05
CA ASP A 352 13.95 29.50 -2.65
C ASP A 352 12.60 29.17 -2.00
N HIS A 353 11.69 28.48 -2.71
CA HIS A 353 10.44 27.94 -2.16
C HIS A 353 10.52 26.43 -1.90
N LEU A 354 11.58 25.74 -2.32
CA LEU A 354 11.76 24.31 -2.02
C LEU A 354 11.87 24.08 -0.50
N ALA A 355 11.23 23.07 0.07
CA ALA A 355 11.24 22.84 1.52
C ALA A 355 12.65 22.57 2.04
N THR A 356 13.11 23.23 3.10
CA THR A 356 14.45 22.99 3.71
C THR A 356 14.45 21.88 4.76
N ARG A 357 13.28 21.32 5.07
CA ARG A 357 13.05 20.37 6.18
C ARG A 357 12.81 18.93 5.72
N ALA A 358 13.26 18.57 4.52
CA ALA A 358 13.09 17.20 4.05
C ALA A 358 13.90 16.22 4.93
N ARG A 359 13.34 15.03 5.15
CA ARG A 359 13.99 14.03 6.00
C ARG A 359 15.22 13.44 5.28
N GLY A 360 16.41 13.69 5.83
CA GLY A 360 17.67 13.10 5.38
C GLY A 360 18.42 13.90 4.29
N PHE A 361 17.91 15.03 3.83
CA PHE A 361 18.59 15.91 2.87
C PHE A 361 17.95 17.32 2.85
N ASN A 362 18.63 18.30 2.24
CA ASN A 362 18.06 19.62 1.96
C ASN A 362 17.91 19.80 0.42
N PRO A 363 16.69 19.93 -0.12
CA PRO A 363 16.41 20.20 -1.53
C PRO A 363 17.13 21.43 -2.15
N ARG A 364 17.63 22.35 -1.32
CA ARG A 364 18.38 23.55 -1.76
C ARG A 364 19.89 23.38 -1.71
N GLU A 365 20.40 22.26 -1.19
CA GLU A 365 21.83 22.05 -0.97
C GLU A 365 22.29 20.77 -1.64
N ARG A 366 23.46 20.83 -2.25
CA ARG A 366 24.10 19.64 -2.80
C ARG A 366 24.67 18.80 -1.66
N SER A 367 24.33 17.52 -1.62
CA SER A 367 24.88 16.54 -0.68
C SER A 367 25.28 15.25 -1.39
N TRP A 368 25.89 14.31 -0.65
CA TRP A 368 26.30 13.01 -1.19
C TRP A 368 25.12 12.16 -1.66
N ASN A 369 23.94 12.32 -1.02
CA ASN A 369 22.70 11.62 -1.32
C ASN A 369 21.70 12.46 -2.15
N PHE A 370 22.08 13.69 -2.50
CA PHE A 370 21.32 14.62 -3.34
C PHE A 370 22.29 15.48 -4.18
N THR A 371 22.91 14.85 -5.19
CA THR A 371 24.14 15.37 -5.79
C THR A 371 23.95 16.46 -6.84
N ASN A 372 22.73 16.66 -7.34
CA ASN A 372 22.42 17.67 -8.35
C ASN A 372 21.03 18.27 -8.09
N PRO A 373 20.90 19.28 -7.22
CA PRO A 373 19.62 19.93 -6.92
C PRO A 373 18.90 20.46 -8.16
N TRP A 374 17.56 20.39 -8.14
CA TRP A 374 16.76 20.99 -9.20
C TRP A 374 16.74 22.52 -9.02
N PRO A 375 17.00 23.32 -10.07
CA PRO A 375 17.18 24.77 -9.96
C PRO A 375 15.88 25.57 -9.73
N GLY A 376 14.75 24.90 -9.51
CA GLY A 376 13.43 25.53 -9.54
C GLY A 376 12.95 25.81 -10.97
N GLY A 377 11.70 26.26 -11.08
CA GLY A 377 11.05 26.66 -12.33
C GLY A 377 9.72 25.93 -12.56
N ARG A 378 9.34 25.85 -13.83
CA ARG A 378 8.11 25.19 -14.26
C ARG A 378 8.21 23.69 -14.06
N TRP A 379 7.21 23.10 -13.43
CA TRP A 379 7.05 21.66 -13.26
C TRP A 379 5.69 21.22 -13.81
N THR A 380 5.70 20.25 -14.72
CA THR A 380 4.52 19.84 -15.49
C THR A 380 4.20 18.36 -15.31
N LEU A 381 2.99 17.96 -15.69
CA LEU A 381 2.63 16.54 -15.72
C LEU A 381 3.52 15.74 -16.70
N ARG A 382 4.01 16.38 -17.77
CA ARG A 382 4.97 15.77 -18.71
C ARG A 382 6.27 15.40 -18.01
N ASP A 383 6.78 16.27 -17.14
CA ASP A 383 8.01 16.01 -16.40
C ASP A 383 7.84 14.81 -15.47
N ILE A 384 6.73 14.75 -14.74
CA ILE A 384 6.38 13.63 -13.85
C ILE A 384 6.34 12.31 -14.64
N VAL A 385 5.55 12.25 -15.71
CA VAL A 385 5.42 11.05 -16.56
C VAL A 385 6.77 10.67 -17.16
N GLY A 386 7.60 11.65 -17.54
CA GLY A 386 8.95 11.42 -18.06
C GLY A 386 9.88 10.80 -17.01
N TYR A 387 10.00 11.41 -15.83
CA TYR A 387 10.83 10.88 -14.74
C TYR A 387 10.41 9.46 -14.33
N GLN A 388 9.11 9.21 -14.16
CA GLN A 388 8.61 7.89 -13.78
C GLN A 388 8.82 6.84 -14.88
N THR A 389 8.56 7.18 -16.15
CA THR A 389 8.76 6.26 -17.29
C THR A 389 10.22 5.88 -17.47
N ASP A 390 11.13 6.86 -17.37
CA ASP A 390 12.56 6.63 -17.53
C ASP A 390 13.13 5.83 -16.33
N ALA A 391 12.67 6.11 -15.11
CA ALA A 391 13.04 5.33 -13.92
C ALA A 391 12.63 3.85 -14.05
N ALA A 392 11.38 3.59 -14.46
CA ALA A 392 10.88 2.24 -14.68
C ALA A 392 11.65 1.52 -15.79
N TYR A 393 11.98 2.23 -16.88
CA TYR A 393 12.74 1.66 -17.98
C TYR A 393 14.21 1.35 -17.59
N ALA A 394 14.87 2.24 -16.86
CA ALA A 394 16.22 2.02 -16.32
C ALA A 394 16.26 0.82 -15.33
N LEU A 395 15.24 0.66 -14.50
CA LEU A 395 15.08 -0.50 -13.64
C LEU A 395 14.98 -1.80 -14.45
N LEU A 396 14.19 -1.82 -15.53
CA LEU A 396 14.07 -2.97 -16.42
C LEU A 396 15.38 -3.29 -17.15
N GLU A 397 16.16 -2.28 -17.54
CA GLU A 397 17.50 -2.50 -18.10
C GLU A 397 18.44 -3.17 -17.08
N ASN A 398 18.41 -2.73 -15.82
CA ASN A 398 19.20 -3.35 -14.76
C ASN A 398 18.76 -4.80 -14.52
N ALA A 399 17.45 -5.04 -14.38
CA ALA A 399 16.88 -6.37 -14.21
C ALA A 399 17.29 -7.33 -15.33
N ALA A 400 17.28 -6.86 -16.58
CA ALA A 400 17.70 -7.64 -17.74
C ALA A 400 19.20 -7.93 -17.77
N ARG A 401 20.03 -6.94 -17.40
CA ARG A 401 21.49 -7.04 -17.42
C ARG A 401 22.02 -7.97 -16.33
N TYR A 402 21.42 -7.94 -15.15
CA TYR A 402 21.84 -8.71 -13.96
C TYR A 402 20.87 -9.86 -13.65
N ARG A 403 20.18 -10.37 -14.68
CA ARG A 403 19.14 -11.40 -14.55
C ARG A 403 19.61 -12.64 -13.80
N ASP A 404 20.84 -13.08 -14.04
CA ASP A 404 21.46 -14.22 -13.37
C ASP A 404 21.68 -13.96 -11.87
N VAL A 405 22.14 -12.77 -11.51
CA VAL A 405 22.33 -12.33 -10.11
C VAL A 405 20.98 -12.24 -9.38
N TRP A 406 19.95 -11.67 -10.01
CA TRP A 406 18.62 -11.58 -9.41
C TRP A 406 18.06 -12.96 -9.07
N LEU A 407 18.09 -13.92 -10.01
CA LEU A 407 17.59 -15.27 -9.76
C LEU A 407 18.44 -16.04 -8.73
N ALA A 408 19.77 -15.85 -8.74
CA ALA A 408 20.65 -16.51 -7.78
C ALA A 408 20.47 -15.99 -6.34
N ASN A 409 20.30 -14.68 -6.18
CA ASN A 409 20.01 -14.07 -4.88
C ASN A 409 18.62 -14.46 -4.39
N PHE A 410 17.62 -14.47 -5.26
CA PHE A 410 16.27 -14.94 -4.94
C PHE A 410 16.28 -16.37 -4.37
N LEU A 411 16.93 -17.31 -5.07
CA LEU A 411 17.13 -18.68 -4.58
C LEU A 411 17.88 -18.74 -3.24
N THR A 412 18.86 -17.86 -3.04
CA THR A 412 19.65 -17.80 -1.81
C THR A 412 18.80 -17.36 -0.62
N VAL A 413 17.99 -16.32 -0.78
CA VAL A 413 17.06 -15.81 0.24
C VAL A 413 16.06 -16.90 0.60
N GLU A 414 15.41 -17.52 -0.38
CA GLU A 414 14.41 -18.57 -0.13
C GLU A 414 15.03 -19.82 0.50
N SER A 415 16.28 -20.15 0.12
CA SER A 415 17.03 -21.24 0.77
C SER A 415 17.34 -20.94 2.23
N ARG A 416 17.54 -19.68 2.62
CA ARG A 416 17.70 -19.29 4.03
C ARG A 416 16.39 -19.39 4.79
N ALA A 417 15.27 -18.96 4.18
CA ALA A 417 13.95 -19.05 4.78
C ALA A 417 13.59 -20.51 5.18
N VAL A 418 13.81 -21.47 4.27
CA VAL A 418 13.51 -22.89 4.56
C VAL A 418 14.48 -23.55 5.54
N ARG A 419 15.73 -23.09 5.64
CA ARG A 419 16.69 -23.55 6.65
C ARG A 419 16.35 -23.01 8.05
N GLY A 420 15.72 -21.85 8.11
CA GLY A 420 15.46 -21.10 9.34
C GLY A 420 16.64 -20.23 9.76
N TRP A 421 16.35 -19.27 10.64
CA TRP A 421 17.29 -18.26 11.09
C TRP A 421 17.75 -18.51 12.54
N ARG A 422 18.98 -18.09 12.85
CA ARG A 422 19.52 -18.19 14.21
C ARG A 422 18.78 -17.22 15.13
N GLY A 423 18.35 -17.70 16.30
CA GLY A 423 17.66 -16.89 17.31
C GLY A 423 16.15 -16.78 17.12
N TRP A 424 15.62 -17.15 15.95
CA TRP A 424 14.17 -17.28 15.76
C TRP A 424 13.61 -18.47 16.54
N PRO A 425 12.33 -18.42 16.95
CA PRO A 425 11.66 -19.59 17.46
C PRO A 425 11.54 -20.66 16.36
N TYR A 426 11.46 -21.93 16.74
CA TYR A 426 11.20 -23.02 15.81
C TYR A 426 9.80 -22.89 15.17
N ALA A 427 8.81 -22.49 15.96
CA ALA A 427 7.43 -22.32 15.51
C ALA A 427 6.67 -21.32 16.38
N TYR A 428 5.52 -20.86 15.90
CA TYR A 428 4.47 -20.29 16.74
C TYR A 428 3.35 -21.31 16.93
N VAL A 429 2.85 -21.42 18.16
CA VAL A 429 1.66 -22.18 18.51
C VAL A 429 0.53 -21.20 18.78
N ILE A 430 -0.54 -21.31 18.00
CA ILE A 430 -1.77 -20.53 18.16
C ILE A 430 -2.80 -21.48 18.81
N PRO A 431 -3.13 -21.31 20.09
CA PRO A 431 -3.97 -22.23 20.83
C PRO A 431 -5.34 -22.39 20.19
N ARG A 432 -5.82 -23.63 20.11
CA ARG A 432 -7.21 -23.89 19.69
C ARG A 432 -8.17 -23.32 20.73
N GLN A 433 -9.18 -22.59 20.27
CA GLN A 433 -10.27 -22.09 21.10
C GLN A 433 -11.48 -23.05 21.04
N PRO A 434 -12.34 -23.12 22.08
CA PRO A 434 -13.55 -23.96 22.04
C PRO A 434 -14.49 -23.64 20.87
N ARG A 435 -14.49 -22.37 20.42
CA ARG A 435 -15.09 -21.89 19.19
C ARG A 435 -14.10 -20.96 18.51
N ASP A 436 -13.88 -21.14 17.22
CA ASP A 436 -12.99 -20.26 16.46
C ASP A 436 -13.64 -18.88 16.36
N THR A 437 -12.92 -17.86 16.83
CA THR A 437 -13.34 -16.46 16.75
C THR A 437 -13.07 -15.91 15.35
N VAL A 438 -13.80 -14.85 14.96
CA VAL A 438 -13.54 -14.14 13.70
C VAL A 438 -12.09 -13.64 13.64
N GLY A 439 -11.55 -13.14 14.75
CA GLY A 439 -10.15 -12.73 14.84
C GLY A 439 -9.16 -13.87 14.53
N LEU A 440 -9.40 -15.08 15.07
CA LEU A 440 -8.59 -16.26 14.75
C LEU A 440 -8.67 -16.65 13.28
N THR A 441 -9.88 -16.74 12.71
CA THR A 441 -10.05 -17.10 11.30
C THR A 441 -9.45 -16.05 10.37
N THR A 442 -9.56 -14.76 10.70
CA THR A 442 -8.95 -13.67 9.94
C THR A 442 -7.43 -13.76 9.98
N LEU A 443 -6.82 -13.95 11.16
CA LEU A 443 -5.37 -14.12 11.29
C LEU A 443 -4.87 -15.31 10.44
N LEU A 444 -5.50 -16.48 10.56
CA LEU A 444 -5.11 -17.66 9.80
C LEU A 444 -5.32 -17.45 8.29
N GLY A 445 -6.39 -16.77 7.89
CA GLY A 445 -6.67 -16.41 6.50
C GLY A 445 -5.62 -15.47 5.91
N ILE A 446 -5.19 -14.45 6.67
CA ILE A 446 -4.10 -13.53 6.28
C ILE A 446 -2.80 -14.30 6.06
N LEU A 447 -2.41 -15.13 7.02
CA LEU A 447 -1.19 -15.96 6.90
C LEU A 447 -1.27 -16.89 5.69
N ARG A 448 -2.42 -17.55 5.47
CA ARG A 448 -2.63 -18.45 4.34
C ARG A 448 -2.55 -17.74 2.99
N ARG A 449 -3.13 -16.54 2.87
CA ARG A 449 -3.04 -15.70 1.68
C ARG A 449 -1.61 -15.24 1.44
N GLY A 450 -0.87 -14.90 2.50
CA GLY A 450 0.59 -14.70 2.48
C GLY A 450 1.41 -15.98 2.29
N GLN A 451 0.80 -17.05 1.77
CA GLN A 451 1.41 -18.35 1.47
C GLN A 451 2.11 -19.06 2.63
N VAL A 452 1.83 -18.67 3.88
CA VAL A 452 2.33 -19.34 5.07
C VAL A 452 1.61 -20.67 5.25
N GLU A 453 2.35 -21.78 5.35
CA GLU A 453 1.81 -23.08 5.73
C GLU A 453 1.44 -23.10 7.22
N ILE A 454 0.21 -23.51 7.49
CA ILE A 454 -0.34 -23.67 8.83
C ILE A 454 -0.64 -25.15 9.03
N ARG A 455 -0.20 -25.72 10.15
CA ARG A 455 -0.42 -27.13 10.54
C ARG A 455 -1.21 -27.21 11.84
N THR A 456 -1.61 -28.40 12.23
CA THR A 456 -2.20 -28.66 13.55
C THR A 456 -1.38 -29.65 14.35
N ALA A 457 -1.35 -29.47 15.66
CA ALA A 457 -0.70 -30.38 16.59
C ALA A 457 -1.50 -31.69 16.73
N LEU A 458 -0.91 -32.85 16.44
CA LEU A 458 -1.59 -34.14 16.58
C LEU A 458 -1.72 -34.59 18.05
N HIS A 459 -0.86 -34.03 18.91
CA HIS A 459 -0.86 -34.27 20.35
C HIS A 459 -0.74 -32.95 21.11
N PRO A 460 -1.13 -32.90 22.40
CA PRO A 460 -0.95 -31.72 23.22
C PRO A 460 0.52 -31.25 23.28
N ILE A 461 0.74 -29.94 23.24
CA ILE A 461 2.07 -29.31 23.30
C ILE A 461 2.26 -28.73 24.70
N THR A 462 3.45 -28.83 25.29
CA THR A 462 3.80 -28.09 26.51
C THR A 462 4.89 -27.08 26.19
N LEU A 463 4.63 -25.78 26.40
CA LEU A 463 5.59 -24.68 26.23
C LEU A 463 5.61 -23.84 27.49
N GLY A 464 6.80 -23.57 28.06
CA GLY A 464 6.94 -22.71 29.23
C GLY A 464 6.11 -23.15 30.45
N GLY A 465 5.88 -24.45 30.62
CA GLY A 465 5.03 -25.00 31.69
C GLY A 465 3.52 -24.97 31.41
N GLN A 466 3.08 -24.33 30.32
CA GLN A 466 1.68 -24.30 29.91
C GLN A 466 1.38 -25.37 28.87
N ARG A 467 0.27 -26.09 29.04
CA ARG A 467 -0.19 -27.15 28.13
C ARG A 467 -1.24 -26.62 27.16
N TYR A 468 -1.01 -26.84 25.87
CA TYR A 468 -1.89 -26.50 24.75
C TYR A 468 -2.50 -27.77 24.17
N ALA A 469 -3.80 -27.76 23.87
CA ALA A 469 -4.52 -28.94 23.41
C ALA A 469 -4.06 -29.41 22.02
N ALA A 470 -4.27 -30.70 21.73
CA ALA A 470 -4.20 -31.20 20.36
C ALA A 470 -5.18 -30.43 19.46
N GLY A 471 -4.82 -30.25 18.19
CA GLY A 471 -5.54 -29.41 17.24
C GLY A 471 -5.21 -27.93 17.34
N SER A 472 -4.32 -27.49 18.24
CA SER A 472 -3.76 -26.13 18.19
C SER A 472 -3.04 -25.91 16.85
N TYR A 473 -3.16 -24.71 16.31
CA TYR A 473 -2.51 -24.35 15.05
C TYR A 473 -1.02 -24.11 15.28
N VAL A 474 -0.20 -24.49 14.31
CA VAL A 474 1.25 -24.45 14.38
C VAL A 474 1.79 -23.86 13.09
N VAL A 475 2.56 -22.79 13.21
CA VAL A 475 3.30 -22.16 12.11
C VAL A 475 4.79 -22.40 12.33
N VAL A 476 5.37 -23.34 11.58
CA VAL A 476 6.81 -23.67 11.67
C VAL A 476 7.62 -22.63 10.91
N LEU A 477 8.69 -22.08 11.49
CA LEU A 477 9.50 -21.02 10.84
C LEU A 477 10.66 -21.57 10.00
N ARG A 478 10.44 -22.72 9.34
CA ARG A 478 11.37 -23.38 8.41
C ARG A 478 10.64 -23.78 7.14
N GLN A 479 10.12 -22.76 6.47
CA GLN A 479 9.30 -22.83 5.27
C GLN A 479 9.51 -21.55 4.46
N PRO A 480 9.12 -21.51 3.18
CA PRO A 480 9.04 -20.25 2.45
C PRO A 480 8.18 -19.25 3.20
N TYR A 481 8.51 -17.96 3.10
CA TYR A 481 7.71 -16.86 3.67
C TYR A 481 7.59 -16.89 5.21
N ALA A 482 8.44 -17.65 5.90
CA ALA A 482 8.50 -17.67 7.36
C ALA A 482 8.79 -16.28 7.95
N ALA A 483 9.48 -15.40 7.21
CA ALA A 483 9.68 -14.00 7.60
C ALA A 483 8.37 -13.22 7.72
N PHE A 484 7.45 -13.39 6.75
CA PHE A 484 6.11 -12.78 6.81
C PHE A 484 5.37 -13.24 8.06
N ALA A 485 5.36 -14.55 8.32
CA ALA A 485 4.73 -15.10 9.52
C ALA A 485 5.36 -14.56 10.82
N LYS A 486 6.70 -14.51 10.87
CA LYS A 486 7.45 -14.05 12.03
C LYS A 486 7.13 -12.60 12.37
N THR A 487 7.22 -11.70 11.39
CA THR A 487 6.90 -10.28 11.52
C THR A 487 5.46 -10.07 12.00
N LEU A 488 4.48 -10.79 11.45
CA LEU A 488 3.07 -10.56 11.82
C LEU A 488 2.67 -11.17 13.17
N LEU A 489 3.34 -12.25 13.61
CA LEU A 489 2.99 -12.97 14.85
C LEU A 489 3.72 -12.45 16.08
N GLU A 490 4.81 -11.70 15.92
CA GLU A 490 5.59 -11.19 17.04
C GLU A 490 5.19 -9.77 17.46
N PRO A 491 5.32 -9.43 18.76
CA PRO A 491 5.31 -8.05 19.21
C PRO A 491 6.46 -7.25 18.58
N GLN A 492 6.15 -6.07 18.03
CA GLN A 492 7.14 -5.20 17.40
C GLN A 492 7.93 -4.40 18.44
N HIS A 493 9.23 -4.25 18.20
CA HIS A 493 10.15 -3.45 19.01
C HIS A 493 10.88 -2.45 18.11
N TYR A 494 10.26 -1.30 17.86
CA TYR A 494 10.89 -0.27 17.03
C TYR A 494 12.03 0.42 17.80
N PRO A 495 13.21 0.60 17.18
CA PRO A 495 14.39 1.13 17.89
C PRO A 495 14.23 2.61 18.27
N ASP A 496 14.70 2.99 19.46
CA ASP A 496 14.80 4.40 19.87
C ASP A 496 15.98 5.09 19.16
N LEU A 497 15.76 5.50 17.92
CA LEU A 497 16.74 6.22 17.12
C LEU A 497 16.87 7.66 17.60
N ARG A 498 18.10 8.16 17.74
CA ARG A 498 18.40 9.51 18.21
C ARG A 498 19.43 10.18 17.31
N LEU A 499 19.36 11.51 17.17
CA LEU A 499 20.30 12.28 16.34
C LEU A 499 21.77 12.07 16.74
N TYR A 500 22.01 11.83 18.03
CA TYR A 500 23.28 11.42 18.62
C TYR A 500 22.99 10.71 19.96
N PRO A 501 23.94 9.96 20.55
CA PRO A 501 23.73 9.33 21.85
C PRO A 501 23.27 10.33 22.92
N GLY A 502 22.09 10.11 23.52
CA GLY A 502 21.47 11.01 24.50
C GLY A 502 20.77 12.26 23.91
N GLY A 503 20.80 12.44 22.59
CA GLY A 503 20.13 13.54 21.89
C GLY A 503 18.62 13.34 21.72
N PRO A 504 17.94 14.27 21.04
CA PRO A 504 16.51 14.15 20.74
C PRO A 504 16.21 12.92 19.87
N PRO A 505 15.03 12.31 20.04
CA PRO A 505 14.60 11.17 19.23
C PRO A 505 14.39 11.59 17.78
N LEU A 506 14.69 10.67 16.87
CA LEU A 506 14.28 10.73 15.49
C LEU A 506 12.87 10.15 15.39
N PRO A 507 11.85 10.95 15.02
CA PRO A 507 10.51 10.43 14.81
C PRO A 507 10.54 9.24 13.85
N PRO A 508 9.77 8.18 14.09
CA PRO A 508 9.49 7.18 13.05
C PRO A 508 8.93 7.81 11.78
N TYR A 509 9.17 7.18 10.63
CA TYR A 509 8.61 7.68 9.35
C TYR A 509 7.10 7.36 9.23
N ASP A 510 6.69 6.21 9.75
CA ASP A 510 5.31 5.70 9.72
C ASP A 510 5.00 4.95 11.03
N VAL A 511 3.93 4.16 11.05
CA VAL A 511 3.51 3.35 12.20
C VAL A 511 4.59 2.34 12.63
N THR A 512 4.73 2.18 13.94
CA THR A 512 5.78 1.33 14.54
C THR A 512 5.31 -0.09 14.89
N ALA A 513 3.99 -0.34 14.89
CA ALA A 513 3.40 -1.64 15.24
C ALA A 513 2.59 -2.28 14.10
N HIS A 514 2.49 -3.62 14.10
CA HIS A 514 1.65 -4.41 13.18
C HIS A 514 1.42 -5.84 13.70
N THR A 515 1.36 -6.01 15.03
CA THR A 515 1.24 -7.32 15.69
C THR A 515 -0.18 -7.86 15.58
N LEU A 516 -0.44 -8.70 14.58
CA LEU A 516 -1.79 -9.20 14.30
C LEU A 516 -2.43 -9.99 15.44
N PRO A 517 -1.73 -10.87 16.20
CA PRO A 517 -2.33 -11.55 17.34
C PRO A 517 -2.97 -10.58 18.35
N LEU A 518 -2.33 -9.45 18.62
CA LEU A 518 -2.88 -8.41 19.51
C LEU A 518 -4.12 -7.75 18.88
N LEU A 519 -4.02 -7.32 17.63
CA LEU A 519 -5.11 -6.65 16.91
C LEU A 519 -6.34 -7.55 16.72
N MET A 520 -6.14 -8.86 16.62
CA MET A 520 -7.19 -9.85 16.40
C MET A 520 -7.70 -10.53 17.68
N GLY A 521 -7.08 -10.25 18.84
CA GLY A 521 -7.48 -10.85 20.12
C GLY A 521 -7.14 -12.34 20.22
N VAL A 522 -6.01 -12.74 19.62
CA VAL A 522 -5.56 -14.14 19.50
C VAL A 522 -4.21 -14.30 20.20
N ALA A 523 -4.01 -15.42 20.89
CA ALA A 523 -2.69 -15.76 21.44
C ALA A 523 -1.79 -16.41 20.37
N ALA A 524 -0.55 -15.97 20.26
CA ALA A 524 0.49 -16.62 19.47
C ALA A 524 1.73 -16.84 20.36
N VAL A 525 2.06 -18.10 20.61
CA VAL A 525 3.08 -18.47 21.60
C VAL A 525 4.32 -19.02 20.88
N PRO A 526 5.50 -18.39 21.02
CA PRO A 526 6.71 -18.89 20.37
C PRO A 526 7.21 -20.17 21.07
N ALA A 527 7.44 -21.21 20.28
CA ALA A 527 8.16 -22.41 20.67
C ALA A 527 9.61 -22.27 20.22
N ARG A 528 10.54 -22.01 21.16
CA ARG A 528 11.96 -21.81 20.86
C ARG A 528 12.63 -23.07 20.34
N ASP A 529 12.38 -24.19 21.03
CA ASP A 529 12.92 -25.50 20.67
C ASP A 529 11.99 -26.24 19.69
N SER A 530 12.47 -27.35 19.13
CA SER A 530 11.66 -28.22 18.27
C SER A 530 10.38 -28.68 18.97
N LEU A 531 9.26 -28.66 18.26
CA LEU A 531 8.04 -29.33 18.70
C LEU A 531 8.25 -30.85 18.57
N ARG A 532 8.59 -31.54 19.67
CA ARG A 532 8.78 -33.01 19.70
C ARG A 532 7.44 -33.76 19.63
N ILE A 533 6.60 -33.40 18.66
CA ILE A 533 5.25 -33.94 18.44
C ILE A 533 4.99 -34.10 16.94
N GLY A 534 4.05 -34.98 16.59
CA GLY A 534 3.54 -35.06 15.22
C GLY A 534 2.70 -33.84 14.85
N LEU A 535 2.90 -33.31 13.64
CA LEU A 535 2.09 -32.26 13.04
C LEU A 535 1.32 -32.83 11.85
N SER A 536 0.14 -32.27 11.56
CA SER A 536 -0.59 -32.58 10.32
C SER A 536 0.18 -32.12 9.07
N THR A 537 -0.31 -32.53 7.89
CA THR A 537 -0.03 -31.78 6.66
C THR A 537 -0.53 -30.33 6.79
N PRO A 538 -0.05 -29.40 5.96
CA PRO A 538 -0.62 -28.05 5.90
C PRO A 538 -2.15 -28.13 5.72
N ILE A 539 -2.87 -27.25 6.40
CA ILE A 539 -4.33 -27.18 6.38
C ILE A 539 -4.80 -25.89 5.72
N GLU A 540 -6.04 -25.91 5.23
CA GLU A 540 -6.76 -24.68 4.93
C GLU A 540 -7.39 -24.11 6.20
N PRO A 541 -7.27 -22.79 6.46
CA PRO A 541 -7.92 -22.16 7.59
C PRO A 541 -9.45 -22.34 7.58
N PRO A 542 -10.08 -22.41 8.76
CA PRO A 542 -11.53 -22.30 8.83
C PRO A 542 -11.99 -20.93 8.33
N ALA A 543 -13.11 -20.91 7.62
CA ALA A 543 -13.79 -19.67 7.26
C ALA A 543 -14.74 -19.24 8.39
N ALA A 544 -14.80 -17.95 8.67
CA ALA A 544 -15.87 -17.36 9.48
C ALA A 544 -16.62 -16.31 8.68
N THR A 545 -17.91 -16.18 8.94
CA THR A 545 -18.71 -15.06 8.46
C THR A 545 -18.74 -14.00 9.56
N PRO A 546 -18.22 -12.78 9.31
CA PRO A 546 -18.36 -11.68 10.25
C PRO A 546 -19.84 -11.38 10.56
N GLY A 547 -20.13 -10.98 11.79
CA GLY A 547 -21.47 -10.61 12.21
C GLY A 547 -21.47 -9.78 13.48
N SER A 548 -22.37 -8.79 13.55
CA SER A 548 -22.55 -7.88 14.68
C SER A 548 -23.86 -8.21 15.42
N ALA A 549 -23.79 -9.10 16.42
CA ALA A 549 -24.96 -9.46 17.21
C ALA A 549 -25.54 -8.23 17.94
N GLY A 550 -26.85 -7.97 17.76
CA GLY A 550 -27.56 -6.88 18.44
C GLY A 550 -27.45 -5.49 17.77
N VAL A 551 -26.63 -5.34 16.73
CA VAL A 551 -26.60 -4.11 15.90
C VAL A 551 -27.21 -4.38 14.52
N ALA A 552 -27.06 -5.60 13.99
CA ALA A 552 -27.67 -6.00 12.73
C ALA A 552 -29.17 -6.30 12.88
N GLY A 553 -30.00 -5.77 11.97
CA GLY A 553 -31.44 -6.07 11.88
C GLY A 553 -32.34 -4.83 11.95
N ALA A 554 -33.66 -5.03 11.74
CA ALA A 554 -34.66 -3.95 11.74
C ALA A 554 -34.90 -3.31 13.12
N ASP A 555 -34.58 -4.04 14.19
CA ASP A 555 -34.71 -3.58 15.59
C ASP A 555 -33.42 -2.95 16.14
N GLY A 556 -32.39 -2.80 15.29
CA GLY A 556 -31.12 -2.15 15.65
C GLY A 556 -31.24 -0.62 15.76
N PRO A 557 -30.25 0.05 16.38
CA PRO A 557 -30.23 1.51 16.49
C PRO A 557 -30.16 2.16 15.10
N ARG A 558 -30.84 3.31 14.92
CA ARG A 558 -30.69 4.11 13.69
C ARG A 558 -29.37 4.87 13.74
N VAL A 559 -28.36 4.37 13.03
CA VAL A 559 -26.99 4.93 13.05
C VAL A 559 -26.79 5.93 11.91
N GLY A 560 -26.42 7.16 12.27
CA GLY A 560 -25.85 8.15 11.36
C GLY A 560 -24.32 8.10 11.43
N LEU A 561 -23.64 7.86 10.32
CA LEU A 561 -22.19 8.02 10.22
C LEU A 561 -21.89 9.37 9.58
N TYR A 562 -21.25 10.27 10.32
CA TYR A 562 -20.90 11.57 9.78
C TYR A 562 -19.82 11.42 8.69
N ARG A 563 -20.06 12.07 7.55
CA ARG A 563 -19.15 12.09 6.39
C ARG A 563 -18.94 13.53 5.94
N SER A 564 -17.84 14.13 6.39
CA SER A 564 -17.41 15.46 5.96
C SER A 564 -17.21 15.51 4.44
N TYR A 565 -17.47 16.67 3.82
CA TYR A 565 -17.05 16.96 2.46
C TYR A 565 -15.52 17.04 2.35
N ASP A 566 -14.84 17.37 3.45
CA ASP A 566 -13.40 17.18 3.57
C ASP A 566 -13.12 15.71 3.91
N ALA A 567 -12.72 14.95 2.90
CA ALA A 567 -12.83 13.50 2.88
C ALA A 567 -11.94 12.82 3.94
N ALA A 568 -12.54 12.38 5.05
CA ALA A 568 -11.84 11.69 6.12
C ALA A 568 -11.59 10.20 5.80
N ILE A 569 -10.34 9.76 5.92
CA ILE A 569 -9.94 8.36 5.67
C ILE A 569 -10.59 7.41 6.69
N ASP A 570 -10.65 7.80 7.98
CA ASP A 570 -11.23 6.96 9.03
C ASP A 570 -12.75 6.77 8.86
N GLU A 571 -13.45 7.72 8.25
CA GLU A 571 -14.85 7.56 7.86
C GLU A 571 -15.02 6.38 6.93
N GLY A 572 -14.18 6.28 5.90
CA GLY A 572 -14.27 5.21 4.93
C GLY A 572 -13.89 3.85 5.51
N TRP A 573 -12.90 3.79 6.42
CA TRP A 573 -12.62 2.57 7.19
C TRP A 573 -13.77 2.18 8.10
N THR A 574 -14.47 3.15 8.69
CA THR A 574 -15.67 2.90 9.50
C THR A 574 -16.79 2.32 8.64
N ARG A 575 -17.01 2.85 7.42
CA ARG A 575 -17.92 2.26 6.44
C ARG A 575 -17.53 0.84 6.06
N TRP A 576 -16.26 0.59 5.79
CA TRP A 576 -15.78 -0.76 5.44
C TRP A 576 -16.08 -1.77 6.56
N VAL A 577 -15.86 -1.39 7.82
CA VAL A 577 -16.20 -2.23 8.98
C VAL A 577 -17.71 -2.41 9.08
N PHE A 578 -18.51 -1.34 8.92
CA PHE A 578 -19.97 -1.46 9.00
C PHE A 578 -20.54 -2.34 7.88
N ASP A 579 -20.07 -2.19 6.65
CA ASP A 579 -20.49 -3.02 5.51
C ASP A 579 -20.09 -4.49 5.70
N THR A 580 -18.83 -4.73 6.12
CA THR A 580 -18.30 -6.08 6.36
C THR A 580 -19.04 -6.80 7.49
N TRP A 581 -19.39 -6.08 8.55
CA TRP A 581 -20.06 -6.61 9.74
C TRP A 581 -21.57 -6.41 9.74
N ARG A 582 -22.12 -5.92 8.62
CA ARG A 582 -23.56 -5.73 8.36
C ARG A 582 -24.25 -4.85 9.40
N VAL A 583 -23.57 -3.80 9.84
CA VAL A 583 -24.14 -2.74 10.66
C VAL A 583 -24.90 -1.77 9.75
N PRO A 584 -26.23 -1.62 9.88
CA PRO A 584 -26.97 -0.65 9.08
C PRO A 584 -26.60 0.79 9.49
N TYR A 585 -26.33 1.65 8.51
CA TYR A 585 -26.05 3.07 8.75
C TYR A 585 -26.54 3.94 7.59
N VAL A 586 -26.61 5.24 7.85
CA VAL A 586 -26.80 6.29 6.84
C VAL A 586 -25.64 7.25 6.94
N SER A 587 -24.95 7.52 5.82
CA SER A 587 -23.96 8.60 5.77
C SER A 587 -24.66 9.96 5.87
N VAL A 588 -24.17 10.83 6.74
CA VAL A 588 -24.74 12.17 7.00
C VAL A 588 -23.69 13.23 6.71
N VAL A 589 -23.93 14.07 5.71
CA VAL A 589 -22.97 15.11 5.28
C VAL A 589 -23.14 16.42 6.06
N ASP A 590 -22.17 17.33 5.96
CA ASP A 590 -22.16 18.60 6.70
C ASP A 590 -23.47 19.37 6.63
N SER A 591 -24.01 19.53 5.41
CA SER A 591 -25.26 20.27 5.19
C SER A 591 -26.47 19.62 5.87
N GLU A 592 -26.49 18.30 6.01
CA GLU A 592 -27.57 17.60 6.71
C GLU A 592 -27.44 17.74 8.23
N VAL A 593 -26.23 17.72 8.77
CA VAL A 593 -26.01 17.95 10.20
C VAL A 593 -26.41 19.38 10.59
N ARG A 594 -25.99 20.38 9.81
CA ARG A 594 -26.35 21.79 10.01
C ARG A 594 -27.86 22.03 9.96
N ALA A 595 -28.59 21.25 9.16
CA ALA A 595 -30.05 21.35 9.09
C ALA A 595 -30.77 20.91 10.39
N GLY A 596 -30.09 20.18 11.28
CA GLY A 596 -30.62 19.75 12.57
C GLY A 596 -31.60 18.57 12.49
N LYS A 597 -32.46 18.44 13.52
CA LYS A 597 -33.46 17.36 13.65
C LYS A 597 -32.90 15.95 13.60
N LEU A 598 -31.67 15.77 14.08
CA LEU A 598 -30.97 14.49 14.04
C LEU A 598 -31.71 13.38 14.81
N ALA A 599 -32.34 13.69 15.94
CA ALA A 599 -33.08 12.73 16.76
C ALA A 599 -34.30 12.12 16.05
N GLU A 600 -34.88 12.84 15.08
CA GLU A 600 -35.98 12.33 14.24
C GLU A 600 -35.50 11.20 13.33
N ARG A 601 -34.21 11.17 12.98
CA ARG A 601 -33.62 10.22 12.02
C ARG A 601 -32.74 9.15 12.68
N PHE A 602 -32.06 9.51 13.77
CA PHE A 602 -30.99 8.71 14.35
C PHE A 602 -31.17 8.54 15.85
N ASP A 603 -30.72 7.40 16.36
CA ASP A 603 -30.54 7.14 17.79
C ASP A 603 -29.06 7.29 18.19
N VAL A 604 -28.16 7.13 17.21
CA VAL A 604 -26.71 7.26 17.36
C VAL A 604 -26.12 8.05 16.20
N VAL A 605 -25.20 8.96 16.49
CA VAL A 605 -24.33 9.60 15.49
C VAL A 605 -22.87 9.24 15.80
N VAL A 606 -22.15 8.76 14.80
CA VAL A 606 -20.71 8.44 14.89
C VAL A 606 -19.90 9.53 14.19
N LEU A 607 -18.96 10.13 14.90
CA LEU A 607 -17.94 11.02 14.36
C LEU A 607 -16.63 10.23 14.19
N PRO A 608 -16.18 9.98 12.95
CA PRO A 608 -14.90 9.31 12.68
C PRO A 608 -13.70 10.17 13.09
N ASP A 609 -12.51 9.57 13.15
CA ASP A 609 -11.27 10.30 13.42
C ASP A 609 -11.03 11.39 12.37
N GLN A 610 -11.13 12.64 12.80
CA GLN A 610 -10.88 13.85 12.02
C GLN A 610 -10.62 14.99 13.01
N SER A 611 -9.72 15.91 12.66
CA SER A 611 -9.31 16.94 13.60
C SER A 611 -10.44 17.93 13.91
N PRO A 612 -10.43 18.57 15.10
CA PRO A 612 -11.45 19.56 15.43
C PRO A 612 -11.54 20.72 14.44
N ASP A 613 -10.43 21.13 13.84
CA ASP A 613 -10.42 22.20 12.84
C ASP A 613 -11.10 21.75 11.55
N GLU A 614 -10.71 20.61 10.98
CA GLU A 614 -11.33 20.05 9.77
C GLU A 614 -12.84 19.83 9.96
N LEU A 615 -13.27 19.33 11.12
CA LEU A 615 -14.69 19.16 11.46
C LEU A 615 -15.46 20.49 11.51
N LEU A 616 -14.84 21.57 11.98
CA LEU A 616 -15.48 22.88 12.12
C LEU A 616 -15.47 23.66 10.81
N THR A 617 -14.29 23.77 10.20
CA THR A 617 -14.01 24.67 9.08
C THR A 617 -14.25 24.01 7.74
N GLY A 618 -13.97 22.71 7.61
CA GLY A 618 -14.14 21.92 6.39
C GLY A 618 -13.43 22.51 5.17
N LEU A 619 -13.95 22.21 3.98
CA LEU A 619 -13.31 22.62 2.74
C LEU A 619 -13.33 24.14 2.51
N PRO A 620 -12.28 24.71 1.89
CA PRO A 620 -12.19 26.14 1.62
C PRO A 620 -13.20 26.62 0.57
N ARG A 621 -13.46 27.93 0.54
CA ARG A 621 -14.39 28.60 -0.40
C ARG A 621 -14.01 28.46 -1.88
N ALA A 622 -12.81 27.97 -2.19
CA ALA A 622 -12.40 27.65 -3.55
C ALA A 622 -13.26 26.54 -4.17
N TYR A 623 -13.76 25.61 -3.35
CA TYR A 623 -14.66 24.56 -3.80
C TYR A 623 -16.05 25.14 -4.19
N PRO A 624 -16.73 24.58 -5.22
CA PRO A 624 -18.09 24.99 -5.56
C PRO A 624 -19.11 24.52 -4.51
N ALA A 625 -20.25 25.20 -4.39
CA ALA A 625 -21.35 24.73 -3.56
C ALA A 625 -21.80 23.29 -3.94
N PRO A 626 -22.19 22.44 -2.97
CA PRO A 626 -22.42 22.73 -1.54
C PRO A 626 -21.21 22.47 -0.63
N TYR A 627 -20.03 22.21 -1.18
CA TYR A 627 -18.89 21.63 -0.45
C TYR A 627 -18.19 22.53 0.57
N PRO A 628 -18.05 23.86 0.38
CA PRO A 628 -17.34 24.71 1.34
C PRO A 628 -17.96 24.70 2.74
N GLY A 629 -17.10 24.68 3.76
CA GLY A 629 -17.48 24.72 5.17
C GLY A 629 -17.68 23.33 5.80
N GLY A 630 -17.33 23.20 7.07
CA GLY A 630 -17.59 22.01 7.89
C GLY A 630 -18.88 22.14 8.70
N LEU A 631 -18.94 21.52 9.87
CA LEU A 631 -20.09 21.59 10.77
C LEU A 631 -20.47 23.03 11.15
N GLY A 632 -19.47 23.88 11.42
CA GLY A 632 -19.67 25.22 11.94
C GLY A 632 -20.53 25.28 13.22
N ASP A 633 -20.94 26.49 13.60
CA ASP A 633 -21.74 26.71 14.82
C ASP A 633 -23.11 26.01 14.77
N ASP A 634 -23.76 26.00 13.60
CA ASP A 634 -25.06 25.36 13.41
C ASP A 634 -24.97 23.83 13.58
N GLY A 635 -23.94 23.20 13.02
CA GLY A 635 -23.70 21.76 13.19
C GLY A 635 -23.36 21.41 14.64
N VAL A 636 -22.52 22.21 15.32
CA VAL A 636 -22.24 22.04 16.76
C VAL A 636 -23.52 22.15 17.58
N LYS A 637 -24.36 23.15 17.31
CA LYS A 637 -25.65 23.33 17.98
C LYS A 637 -26.57 22.13 17.75
N ALA A 638 -26.64 21.62 16.52
CA ALA A 638 -27.44 20.45 16.18
C ALA A 638 -26.97 19.18 16.92
N LEU A 639 -25.66 18.95 17.01
CA LEU A 639 -25.10 17.81 17.76
C LEU A 639 -25.35 17.93 19.27
N ARG A 640 -25.22 19.14 19.84
CA ARG A 640 -25.57 19.40 21.25
C ARG A 640 -27.05 19.08 21.51
N GLN A 641 -27.94 19.56 20.66
CA GLN A 641 -29.38 19.33 20.78
C GLN A 641 -29.70 17.83 20.68
N PHE A 642 -29.10 17.13 19.71
CA PHE A 642 -29.26 15.69 19.53
C PHE A 642 -28.94 14.90 20.80
N VAL A 643 -27.81 15.21 21.46
CA VAL A 643 -27.43 14.56 22.72
C VAL A 643 -28.39 14.96 23.85
N GLN A 644 -28.78 16.22 23.95
CA GLN A 644 -29.75 16.69 24.96
C GLN A 644 -31.09 15.95 24.86
N ASP A 645 -31.53 15.66 23.63
CA ASP A 645 -32.80 14.98 23.31
C ASP A 645 -32.76 13.46 23.49
N GLY A 646 -31.67 12.89 24.02
CA GLY A 646 -31.55 11.45 24.29
C GLY A 646 -30.68 10.66 23.31
N GLY A 647 -30.16 11.32 22.28
CA GLY A 647 -29.24 10.73 21.30
C GLY A 647 -27.90 10.30 21.92
N THR A 648 -27.24 9.34 21.27
CA THR A 648 -25.88 8.93 21.62
C THR A 648 -24.88 9.43 20.58
N LEU A 649 -23.90 10.24 20.99
CA LEU A 649 -22.79 10.65 20.13
C LEU A 649 -21.58 9.76 20.42
N VAL A 650 -21.04 9.09 19.40
CA VAL A 650 -19.79 8.31 19.50
C VAL A 650 -18.71 9.06 18.75
N ALA A 651 -17.66 9.49 19.44
CA ALA A 651 -16.55 10.21 18.83
C ALA A 651 -15.28 9.35 18.87
N LEU A 652 -14.61 9.23 17.73
CA LEU A 652 -13.43 8.39 17.56
C LEU A 652 -12.16 9.24 17.56
N ASN A 653 -11.17 8.82 18.34
CA ASN A 653 -9.84 9.40 18.38
C ASN A 653 -9.85 10.95 18.45
N ASP A 654 -9.41 11.66 17.42
CA ASP A 654 -9.29 13.12 17.48
C ASP A 654 -10.64 13.87 17.47
N ALA A 655 -11.69 13.25 16.91
CA ALA A 655 -13.06 13.77 17.02
C ALA A 655 -13.56 13.78 18.47
N SER A 656 -12.95 13.01 19.37
CA SER A 656 -13.24 13.11 20.81
C SER A 656 -12.78 14.42 21.41
N ARG A 657 -11.72 15.05 20.89
CA ARG A 657 -11.30 16.41 21.30
C ARG A 657 -12.35 17.44 20.88
N PHE A 658 -12.83 17.33 19.65
CA PHE A 658 -13.94 18.13 19.14
C PHE A 658 -15.17 17.99 20.05
N ALA A 659 -15.61 16.76 20.33
CA ALA A 659 -16.79 16.52 21.16
C ALA A 659 -16.60 17.02 22.60
N ALA A 660 -15.44 16.80 23.22
CA ALA A 660 -15.14 17.26 24.58
C ALA A 660 -15.26 18.79 24.70
N THR A 661 -14.62 19.53 23.79
CA THR A 661 -14.63 21.00 23.79
C THR A 661 -15.97 21.55 23.33
N GLN A 662 -16.47 21.10 22.17
CA GLN A 662 -17.66 21.66 21.56
C GLN A 662 -18.94 21.25 22.27
N LEU A 663 -18.99 20.20 23.09
CA LEU A 663 -20.18 19.89 23.92
C LEU A 663 -19.98 20.25 25.40
N LEU A 664 -18.87 20.93 25.74
CA LEU A 664 -18.53 21.35 27.11
C LEU A 664 -18.57 20.17 28.09
N LEU A 665 -17.97 19.03 27.72
CA LEU A 665 -17.98 17.81 28.53
C LEU A 665 -17.02 17.95 29.73
N PRO A 666 -17.29 17.30 30.88
CA PRO A 666 -16.48 17.45 32.08
C PRO A 666 -15.27 16.50 32.05
N VAL A 667 -14.53 16.54 30.95
CA VAL A 667 -13.32 15.77 30.71
C VAL A 667 -12.25 16.70 30.13
N ARG A 668 -10.98 16.42 30.44
CA ARG A 668 -9.84 17.17 29.94
C ARG A 668 -8.90 16.23 29.20
N ASN A 669 -8.46 16.61 28.00
CA ASN A 669 -7.33 15.97 27.34
C ASN A 669 -6.02 16.37 28.04
N VAL A 670 -5.28 15.41 28.60
CA VAL A 670 -4.01 15.69 29.30
C VAL A 670 -2.84 15.88 28.34
N LEU A 671 -3.02 15.56 27.06
CA LEU A 671 -2.04 15.75 25.99
C LEU A 671 -2.27 17.05 25.20
N GLU A 672 -3.18 17.91 25.67
CA GLU A 672 -3.44 19.20 25.01
C GLU A 672 -2.21 20.11 25.12
N GLY A 673 -1.69 20.57 23.98
CA GLY A 673 -0.50 21.43 23.92
C GLY A 673 0.83 20.74 24.27
N VAL A 674 0.85 19.41 24.43
CA VAL A 674 2.09 18.64 24.64
C VAL A 674 2.77 18.46 23.29
N ALA A 675 4.06 18.79 23.22
CA ALA A 675 4.85 18.67 21.99
C ALA A 675 5.32 17.22 21.74
N ASP A 676 5.63 16.89 20.49
CA ASP A 676 6.06 15.54 20.10
C ASP A 676 7.39 15.11 20.76
N ASP A 677 8.23 16.05 21.19
CA ASP A 677 9.44 15.74 21.95
C ASP A 677 9.17 15.47 23.45
N GLU A 678 7.97 15.80 23.94
CA GLU A 678 7.50 15.51 25.30
C GLU A 678 6.60 14.28 25.40
N PHE A 679 5.91 13.90 24.32
CA PHE A 679 5.17 12.64 24.19
C PHE A 679 4.90 12.34 22.71
N TYR A 680 5.28 11.15 22.25
CA TYR A 680 5.02 10.73 20.87
C TYR A 680 4.91 9.22 20.73
N ALA A 681 3.92 8.79 19.95
CA ALA A 681 3.69 7.38 19.62
C ALA A 681 3.02 7.29 18.24
N PRO A 682 3.79 7.15 17.15
CA PRO A 682 3.27 7.00 15.80
C PRO A 682 2.86 5.55 15.57
N GLY A 683 1.57 5.27 15.73
CA GLY A 683 0.96 3.96 15.48
C GLY A 683 1.57 2.87 16.36
N SER A 684 1.11 2.80 17.61
CA SER A 684 1.56 1.84 18.62
C SER A 684 0.39 1.11 19.25
N ILE A 685 0.62 -0.13 19.71
CA ILE A 685 -0.40 -0.90 20.41
C ILE A 685 -0.18 -0.74 21.90
N PHE A 686 -1.11 -0.06 22.57
CA PHE A 686 -1.10 0.12 24.02
C PHE A 686 -2.00 -0.91 24.70
N ARG A 687 -1.67 -1.25 25.96
CA ARG A 687 -2.53 -2.04 26.83
C ARG A 687 -3.70 -1.19 27.30
N LEU A 688 -4.90 -1.77 27.30
CA LEU A 688 -6.13 -1.14 27.77
C LEU A 688 -6.75 -1.98 28.89
N GLU A 689 -7.00 -1.38 30.04
CA GLU A 689 -7.68 -1.99 31.19
C GLU A 689 -9.15 -1.56 31.20
N LEU A 690 -10.08 -2.51 31.23
CA LEU A 690 -11.51 -2.28 30.98
C LEU A 690 -12.38 -2.58 32.21
N ASP A 691 -13.36 -1.70 32.47
CA ASP A 691 -14.50 -1.96 33.36
C ASP A 691 -15.52 -2.84 32.63
N THR A 692 -15.34 -4.16 32.72
CA THR A 692 -16.21 -5.17 32.09
C THR A 692 -17.66 -5.18 32.61
N GLY A 693 -17.95 -4.47 33.72
CA GLY A 693 -19.30 -4.24 34.19
C GLY A 693 -20.05 -3.15 33.41
N HIS A 694 -19.36 -2.37 32.57
CA HIS A 694 -19.98 -1.35 31.73
C HIS A 694 -20.62 -1.96 30.47
N PRO A 695 -21.82 -1.52 30.04
CA PRO A 695 -22.47 -2.02 28.83
C PRO A 695 -21.60 -1.94 27.55
N VAL A 696 -20.78 -0.90 27.42
CA VAL A 696 -19.83 -0.73 26.29
C VAL A 696 -18.75 -1.82 26.28
N ALA A 697 -18.29 -2.27 27.45
CA ALA A 697 -17.26 -3.31 27.57
C ALA A 697 -17.85 -4.73 27.72
N ARG A 698 -19.14 -4.90 27.43
CA ARG A 698 -19.82 -6.20 27.54
C ARG A 698 -19.15 -7.24 26.64
N GLY A 699 -18.80 -8.38 27.22
CA GLY A 699 -18.14 -9.48 26.52
C GLY A 699 -16.64 -9.28 26.27
N MET A 700 -16.08 -8.16 26.72
CA MET A 700 -14.64 -7.89 26.61
C MET A 700 -13.88 -8.55 27.78
N PRO A 701 -12.62 -8.97 27.57
CA PRO A 701 -11.72 -9.28 28.68
C PRO A 701 -11.39 -8.02 29.50
N ALA A 702 -10.94 -8.21 30.75
CA ALA A 702 -10.53 -7.10 31.62
C ALA A 702 -9.29 -6.34 31.09
N GLN A 703 -8.50 -6.98 30.23
CA GLN A 703 -7.41 -6.36 29.51
C GLN A 703 -7.58 -6.60 28.00
N SER A 704 -7.45 -5.52 27.23
CA SER A 704 -7.47 -5.52 25.77
C SER A 704 -6.36 -4.60 25.26
N ILE A 705 -6.49 -4.15 24.01
CA ILE A 705 -5.56 -3.26 23.33
C ILE A 705 -6.23 -1.94 22.96
N ALA A 706 -5.42 -0.92 22.71
CA ALA A 706 -5.81 0.31 22.03
C ALA A 706 -4.78 0.59 20.92
N TRP A 707 -5.24 0.81 19.69
CA TRP A 707 -4.38 1.36 18.63
C TRP A 707 -4.21 2.85 18.85
N TYR A 708 -3.07 3.26 19.40
CA TYR A 708 -2.78 4.66 19.68
C TYR A 708 -2.04 5.31 18.51
N GLU A 709 -2.61 6.41 18.00
CA GLU A 709 -1.98 7.28 17.01
C GLU A 709 -2.64 8.66 17.09
N GLY A 710 -1.95 9.64 17.69
CA GLY A 710 -2.43 11.03 17.80
C GLY A 710 -3.65 11.27 18.71
N GLY A 711 -4.19 10.22 19.35
CA GLY A 711 -5.42 10.29 20.13
C GLY A 711 -5.33 11.02 21.47
N PRO A 712 -6.44 11.52 22.03
CA PRO A 712 -6.45 12.13 23.36
C PRO A 712 -6.34 11.09 24.50
N ALA A 713 -5.84 11.53 25.65
CA ALA A 713 -5.93 10.79 26.91
C ALA A 713 -6.66 11.65 27.95
N PHE A 714 -7.64 11.09 28.63
CA PHE A 714 -8.61 11.88 29.42
C PHE A 714 -8.36 11.85 30.92
N GLU A 715 -8.60 13.00 31.54
CA GLU A 715 -8.89 13.15 32.96
C GLU A 715 -10.36 13.50 33.13
N VAL A 716 -11.04 12.80 34.04
CA VAL A 716 -12.46 13.06 34.37
C VAL A 716 -12.53 14.12 35.46
N LEU A 717 -13.21 15.23 35.17
CA LEU A 717 -13.36 16.37 36.08
C LEU A 717 -14.61 16.25 36.97
N ASP A 718 -15.64 15.54 36.50
CA ASP A 718 -16.86 15.27 37.26
C ASP A 718 -17.28 13.80 37.11
N SER A 719 -16.99 13.01 38.15
CA SER A 719 -17.32 11.58 38.21
C SER A 719 -18.83 11.29 38.35
N SER A 720 -19.66 12.28 38.67
CA SER A 720 -21.11 12.13 38.69
C SER A 720 -21.72 12.14 37.29
N ALA A 721 -21.05 12.82 36.34
CA ALA A 721 -21.48 12.96 34.96
C ALA A 721 -20.72 12.06 33.99
N ALA A 722 -19.48 11.66 34.31
CA ALA A 722 -18.63 10.86 33.43
C ALA A 722 -18.13 9.57 34.09
N ARG A 723 -18.21 8.46 33.36
CA ARG A 723 -17.73 7.14 33.77
C ARG A 723 -16.60 6.68 32.87
N VAL A 724 -15.49 6.28 33.47
CA VAL A 724 -14.36 5.70 32.74
C VAL A 724 -14.62 4.22 32.50
N ILE A 725 -14.58 3.83 31.23
CA ILE A 725 -14.78 2.46 30.76
C ILE A 725 -13.44 1.78 30.55
N GLY A 726 -12.45 2.53 30.05
CA GLY A 726 -11.12 2.01 29.75
C GLY A 726 -10.01 2.99 30.16
N ARG A 727 -8.92 2.46 30.72
CA ARG A 727 -7.71 3.21 31.10
C ARG A 727 -6.44 2.56 30.58
N TYR A 728 -5.40 3.36 30.36
CA TYR A 728 -4.05 2.83 30.25
C TYR A 728 -3.55 2.41 31.65
N PRO A 729 -2.67 1.39 31.75
CA PRO A 729 -2.07 0.99 33.03
C PRO A 729 -1.43 2.17 33.76
N ALA A 730 -1.53 2.18 35.09
CA ALA A 730 -0.90 3.22 35.92
C ALA A 730 0.64 3.13 35.92
N ASP A 731 1.18 1.95 35.65
CA ASP A 731 2.60 1.69 35.49
C ASP A 731 3.00 1.98 34.04
N ALA A 732 3.84 3.00 33.83
CA ALA A 732 4.24 3.49 32.51
C ALA A 732 4.94 2.41 31.66
N ASP A 733 5.74 1.54 32.30
CA ASP A 733 6.45 0.44 31.62
C ASP A 733 5.51 -0.63 31.07
N LYS A 734 4.25 -0.61 31.50
CA LYS A 734 3.20 -1.56 31.09
C LYS A 734 2.26 -0.99 30.04
N VAL A 735 2.42 0.25 29.62
CA VAL A 735 1.56 0.90 28.61
C VAL A 735 1.80 0.28 27.23
N LEU A 736 3.05 0.21 26.77
CA LEU A 736 3.38 -0.30 25.43
C LEU A 736 3.31 -1.84 25.38
N LEU A 737 2.56 -2.38 24.43
CA LEU A 737 2.57 -3.81 24.08
C LEU A 737 3.42 -4.10 22.85
N SER A 738 3.42 -3.19 21.88
CA SER A 738 4.11 -3.35 20.59
C SER A 738 4.29 -1.99 19.92
N GLY A 739 5.45 -1.76 19.29
CA GLY A 739 5.80 -0.52 18.60
C GLY A 739 6.84 0.28 19.38
N TRP A 740 6.64 1.59 19.46
CA TRP A 740 7.50 2.51 20.23
C TRP A 740 6.68 3.66 20.82
N VAL A 741 7.13 4.18 21.96
CA VAL A 741 6.53 5.33 22.63
C VAL A 741 7.61 6.13 23.33
N LEU A 742 7.54 7.45 23.18
CA LEU A 742 8.30 8.42 23.95
C LEU A 742 7.44 8.91 25.12
N HIS A 743 7.98 8.85 26.33
CA HIS A 743 7.36 9.34 27.57
C HIS A 743 5.98 8.72 27.92
N PRO A 744 5.86 7.38 28.00
CA PRO A 744 4.58 6.71 28.32
C PRO A 744 3.93 7.15 29.64
N GLU A 745 4.70 7.72 30.58
CA GLU A 745 4.21 8.30 31.82
C GLU A 745 3.17 9.42 31.63
N ARG A 746 3.16 10.08 30.48
CA ARG A 746 2.18 11.14 30.16
C ARG A 746 0.76 10.60 30.00
N VAL A 747 0.62 9.33 29.61
CA VAL A 747 -0.68 8.65 29.44
C VAL A 747 -0.97 7.58 30.50
N ALA A 748 0.02 7.18 31.28
CA ALA A 748 -0.14 6.18 32.33
C ALA A 748 -1.28 6.52 33.31
N GLY A 749 -2.18 5.57 33.56
CA GLY A 749 -3.36 5.71 34.44
C GLY A 749 -4.50 6.59 33.90
N ARG A 750 -4.30 7.25 32.75
CA ARG A 750 -5.30 8.12 32.13
C ARG A 750 -6.38 7.32 31.43
N ALA A 751 -7.57 7.92 31.30
CA ALA A 751 -8.68 7.27 30.63
C ALA A 751 -8.50 7.32 29.11
N ALA A 752 -8.81 6.20 28.46
CA ALA A 752 -8.77 6.06 27.00
C ALA A 752 -10.16 5.83 26.39
N LEU A 753 -11.15 5.48 27.22
CA LEU A 753 -12.54 5.32 26.82
C LEU A 753 -13.47 5.81 27.95
N VAL A 754 -14.32 6.78 27.65
CA VAL A 754 -15.18 7.46 28.63
C VAL A 754 -16.61 7.59 28.10
N GLU A 755 -17.60 7.31 28.95
CA GLU A 755 -19.00 7.71 28.71
C GLU A 755 -19.29 8.98 29.53
N VAL A 756 -19.93 9.97 28.91
CA VAL A 756 -20.38 11.21 29.57
C VAL A 756 -21.88 11.36 29.38
N LYS A 757 -22.63 11.53 30.47
CA LYS A 757 -24.06 11.87 30.43
C LYS A 757 -24.26 13.37 30.21
N ARG A 758 -25.13 13.72 29.26
CA ARG A 758 -25.53 15.11 28.98
C ARG A 758 -27.01 15.16 28.59
N GLY A 759 -27.81 15.91 29.34
CA GLY A 759 -29.26 15.92 29.17
C GLY A 759 -29.85 14.51 29.37
N ALA A 760 -30.72 14.08 28.45
CA ALA A 760 -31.25 12.72 28.44
C ALA A 760 -30.34 11.71 27.72
N GLY A 761 -29.34 12.19 26.97
CA GLY A 761 -28.44 11.36 26.15
C GLY A 761 -27.04 11.22 26.73
N ARG A 762 -26.12 10.80 25.86
CA ARG A 762 -24.74 10.49 26.26
C ARG A 762 -23.76 10.69 25.11
N VAL A 763 -22.49 10.86 25.48
CA VAL A 763 -21.36 10.91 24.57
C VAL A 763 -20.35 9.83 24.96
N VAL A 764 -19.93 9.01 24.00
CA VAL A 764 -18.86 8.01 24.19
C VAL A 764 -17.62 8.52 23.46
N LEU A 765 -16.54 8.75 24.21
CA LEU A 765 -15.29 9.28 23.72
C LEU A 765 -14.24 8.18 23.67
N PHE A 766 -13.75 7.85 22.47
CA PHE A 766 -12.60 6.98 22.28
C PHE A 766 -11.34 7.84 22.10
N GLY A 767 -10.30 7.59 22.92
CA GLY A 767 -8.97 8.18 22.78
C GLY A 767 -8.06 7.42 21.82
N PHE A 768 -8.64 6.54 21.00
CA PHE A 768 -7.99 5.66 20.04
C PHE A 768 -8.99 5.30 18.94
N ARG A 769 -8.52 4.67 17.85
CA ARG A 769 -9.41 4.15 16.79
C ARG A 769 -9.77 2.69 17.06
N PRO A 770 -10.97 2.36 17.57
CA PRO A 770 -11.35 0.98 17.88
C PRO A 770 -11.46 0.08 16.64
N GLN A 771 -11.53 0.67 15.45
CA GLN A 771 -11.72 0.00 14.18
C GLN A 771 -10.51 0.12 13.23
N TYR A 772 -9.40 0.69 13.72
CA TYR A 772 -8.20 1.05 12.93
C TYR A 772 -7.94 0.12 11.73
N ARG A 773 -8.00 0.70 10.52
CA ARG A 773 -7.75 0.05 9.21
C ARG A 773 -8.49 -1.26 8.96
N GLY A 774 -9.60 -1.52 9.64
CA GLY A 774 -10.24 -2.82 9.55
C GLY A 774 -9.47 -3.96 10.24
N GLN A 775 -8.42 -3.64 11.02
CA GLN A 775 -7.47 -4.63 11.57
C GLN A 775 -7.69 -4.91 13.06
N SER A 776 -8.21 -3.95 13.83
CA SER A 776 -8.36 -4.09 15.30
C SER A 776 -9.63 -4.85 15.71
N ILE A 777 -9.83 -6.07 15.22
CA ILE A 777 -11.02 -6.91 15.54
C ILE A 777 -11.19 -7.09 17.06
N ALA A 778 -10.10 -7.10 17.83
CA ALA A 778 -10.11 -7.19 19.29
C ALA A 778 -10.93 -6.07 19.97
N THR A 779 -11.09 -4.91 19.33
CA THR A 779 -11.76 -3.73 19.89
C THR A 779 -13.09 -3.41 19.22
N TYR A 780 -13.49 -4.15 18.18
CA TYR A 780 -14.80 -3.96 17.52
C TYR A 780 -15.99 -4.07 18.47
N PRO A 781 -16.01 -5.00 19.46
CA PRO A 781 -17.13 -5.05 20.38
C PRO A 781 -17.32 -3.74 21.17
N LEU A 782 -16.25 -2.99 21.47
CA LEU A 782 -16.38 -1.68 22.12
C LEU A 782 -17.14 -0.69 21.23
N LEU A 783 -16.83 -0.65 19.93
CA LEU A 783 -17.54 0.19 18.97
C LEU A 783 -18.98 -0.28 18.79
N PHE A 784 -19.23 -1.57 18.57
CA PHE A 784 -20.60 -2.07 18.34
C PHE A 784 -21.49 -1.96 19.58
N ASN A 785 -20.94 -2.18 20.77
CA ASN A 785 -21.69 -2.00 22.01
C ASN A 785 -22.02 -0.52 22.24
N SER A 786 -21.14 0.43 21.85
CA SER A 786 -21.41 1.88 22.01
C SER A 786 -22.61 2.35 21.18
N LEU A 787 -22.87 1.70 20.03
CA LEU A 787 -24.05 1.95 19.21
C LEU A 787 -25.36 1.49 19.89
N GLN A 788 -25.30 0.60 20.88
CA GLN A 788 -26.49 0.04 21.55
C GLN A 788 -26.81 0.69 22.89
N VAL A 789 -26.05 1.70 23.32
CA VAL A 789 -26.21 2.30 24.67
C VAL A 789 -27.34 3.34 24.71
N SER A 790 -28.12 3.48 23.64
CA SER A 790 -29.25 4.40 23.54
C SER A 790 -30.30 4.16 24.64
N ALA A 791 -30.91 5.23 25.14
CA ALA A 791 -31.88 5.20 26.24
C ALA A 791 -33.31 4.82 25.79
N ARG A 792 -33.47 3.70 25.08
CA ARG A 792 -34.80 3.10 24.85
C ARG A 792 -35.00 1.85 25.70
#